data_AF-A0A094F0Z8-F1
#
_entry.id   AF-A0A094F0Z8-F1
#
_cell.length_a   1.000
_cell.length_b   1.000
_cell.length_c   1.000
_cell.angle_alpha   90.00
_cell.angle_beta   90.00
_cell.angle_gamma   90.00
#
_symmetry.space_group_name_H-M   'P 1'
#
loop_
_entity.id
_entity.type
_entity.pdbx_description
1 polymer ?
#
loop_
_entity_poly.entity_id
_entity_poly.type
_entity_poly.pdbx_seq_one_letter_code
_entity_poly.pdbx_strand_id
1 'polypeptide(L)'
;MKGYWQRRMPFIILLLQVIYVTAHTQPANLHTETNDLSSNSDSPPAALSALQNEHDQHGTEYYQGLVGEALSFLEPLEKGSSRYSSLKSSRFPSTALYYLGELISQLYFNAPTTDKGTSDEGVKEKDGGQTLTGPLSDGVALLRESAKYNNSDAIYLLAQMSFYGNFSYPKNLTESFQRYSQLASLSGNSSAQHMIGFMYATGVGGVVPRDPAKALLHHTFAAQGGHSKSEMTIAFRYQNGIGTSRNCDEAVTYYKKVADKAIAWYRSDEPGGKTWVADSYSLADDDGGVYGEGASASSAGVNAQRGGGGLDAHAALDDVLEYLDLMSGKGDFKATFSLGRIHYNGQKGLNRDMKAARKYFQAVVGQFWKRDGTKVETTDRPDIEKFACNAAGYLGRMYMRGEGVDINYDKALHWFRRGITGGDAGSANGLGLMYLHGLKVSKDAAKASDLFKAAAEQDYAPAQVNLGKLHLDQGRADDIQIARSYFELAARYGNIEAYYYLAEIANFGIGRDRSCGLAAAYYKTVCEKAEPLLSSFAEANEAYANGDRELALLDYMMTAEQGYERGQANVAYLLDQENSILKLSTRSPISKPRSTLLENPDLALVYWTRSAKQNNIDSMVKMGDYYLKGIGSEPDMEKAAACYTAASEFHQSAQALYNLGWMHENGVGLIQDFHLAKRFYDEALETNDEAYFPVTLSLLKLRLRSAWNTLTHGRVNSIRYEPAPSKQWSLSEWINNFMEDDRLHYMDYEEDDLLHRNDPTHGADDGMYDDVIDDGVVESFIIIALAGALVWLIYYRQQRQLAHRQNDGAARDQGNQPRPVGGQPDGGVFPRNGDPAFAQWAAGGVGH
;
A
#
# COMPACT_ATOMS: atom_id res chain seq x y z
N MET A 1 37.24 27.36 2.28
CA MET A 1 37.95 26.06 2.52
C MET A 1 37.10 24.80 2.24
N LYS A 2 35.84 24.87 1.78
CA LYS A 2 34.99 23.65 1.59
C LYS A 2 35.45 22.71 0.45
N GLY A 3 36.02 23.24 -0.65
CA GLY A 3 36.40 22.41 -1.81
C GLY A 3 37.66 21.53 -1.67
N TYR A 4 38.47 21.70 -0.60
CA TYR A 4 39.75 20.98 -0.46
C TYR A 4 39.58 19.52 0.00
N TRP A 5 38.51 19.22 0.74
CA TRP A 5 38.25 17.89 1.31
C TRP A 5 37.47 16.96 0.38
N GLN A 6 36.50 17.49 -0.39
CA GLN A 6 35.66 16.67 -1.28
C GLN A 6 36.47 15.91 -2.35
N ARG A 7 37.59 16.46 -2.85
CA ARG A 7 38.42 15.81 -3.88
C ARG A 7 39.40 14.75 -3.34
N ARG A 8 39.58 14.60 -2.02
CA ARG A 8 40.53 13.63 -1.44
C ARG A 8 39.90 12.52 -0.57
N MET A 9 38.65 12.67 -0.14
CA MET A 9 37.89 11.59 0.51
C MET A 9 37.96 10.23 -0.22
N PRO A 10 37.74 10.12 -1.56
CA PRO A 10 37.80 8.81 -2.22
C PRO A 10 39.20 8.18 -2.17
N PHE A 11 40.28 8.98 -2.20
CA PHE A 11 41.65 8.48 -2.06
C PHE A 11 41.98 8.00 -0.64
N ILE A 12 41.44 8.66 0.39
CA ILE A 12 41.65 8.27 1.79
C ILE A 12 40.92 6.96 2.11
N ILE A 13 39.68 6.80 1.61
CA ILE A 13 38.90 5.56 1.75
C ILE A 13 39.64 4.38 1.08
N LEU A 14 40.16 4.59 -0.12
CA LEU A 14 40.90 3.56 -0.86
C LEU A 14 42.23 3.19 -0.17
N LEU A 15 42.91 4.16 0.46
CA LEU A 15 44.13 3.91 1.25
C LEU A 15 43.85 3.10 2.53
N LEU A 16 42.72 3.38 3.21
CA LEU A 16 42.28 2.63 4.39
C LEU A 16 41.89 1.18 4.06
N GLN A 17 41.26 0.95 2.91
CA GLN A 17 40.94 -0.40 2.43
C GLN A 17 42.18 -1.25 2.17
N VAL A 18 43.25 -0.67 1.61
CA VAL A 18 44.53 -1.37 1.37
C VAL A 18 45.21 -1.75 2.69
N ILE A 19 45.19 -0.88 3.70
CA ILE A 19 45.79 -1.16 5.02
C ILE A 19 45.04 -2.29 5.73
N TYR A 20 43.70 -2.32 5.66
CA TYR A 20 42.88 -3.35 6.30
C TYR A 20 43.18 -4.76 5.76
N VAL A 21 43.35 -4.91 4.44
CA VAL A 21 43.68 -6.21 3.81
C VAL A 21 45.05 -6.75 4.25
N THR A 22 46.01 -5.88 4.57
CA THR A 22 47.35 -6.31 5.05
C THR A 22 47.39 -6.75 6.52
N ALA A 23 46.33 -6.53 7.31
CA ALA A 23 46.32 -6.79 8.74
C ALA A 23 45.74 -8.17 9.14
N HIS A 24 45.11 -8.91 8.23
CA HIS A 24 44.43 -10.18 8.52
C HIS A 24 44.86 -11.32 7.57
N THR A 25 46.11 -11.76 7.73
CA THR A 25 46.60 -13.03 7.16
C THR A 25 47.46 -13.77 8.18
N GLN A 26 46.90 -14.75 8.90
CA GLN A 26 47.62 -15.86 9.57
C GLN A 26 46.59 -16.98 9.93
N PRO A 27 47.02 -18.23 10.21
CA PRO A 27 46.43 -19.37 9.53
C PRO A 27 45.58 -20.30 10.43
N ALA A 28 44.85 -21.20 9.77
CA ALA A 28 44.09 -22.25 10.43
C ALA A 28 45.00 -23.23 11.19
N ASN A 29 44.63 -23.53 12.44
CA ASN A 29 45.19 -24.65 13.20
C ASN A 29 44.16 -25.77 13.33
N LEU A 30 44.52 -26.96 12.86
CA LEU A 30 43.85 -28.21 13.22
C LEU A 30 44.08 -28.48 14.71
N HIS A 31 43.03 -28.85 15.43
CA HIS A 31 43.17 -29.71 16.61
C HIS A 31 42.20 -30.88 16.55
N THR A 32 42.74 -32.04 16.91
CA THR A 32 42.14 -33.38 16.82
C THR A 32 41.09 -33.62 17.90
N GLU A 33 39.98 -34.24 17.51
CA GLU A 33 39.06 -34.89 18.44
C GLU A 33 39.71 -36.14 19.05
N THR A 34 39.56 -36.30 20.36
CA THR A 34 39.72 -37.59 21.05
C THR A 34 38.48 -37.83 21.90
N ASN A 35 37.77 -38.91 21.60
CA ASN A 35 36.66 -39.38 22.42
C ASN A 35 37.15 -39.74 23.82
N ASP A 36 36.38 -39.39 24.85
CA ASP A 36 36.31 -40.18 26.07
C ASP A 36 34.88 -40.25 26.60
N LEU A 37 34.40 -41.48 26.79
CA LEU A 37 33.13 -41.79 27.42
C LEU A 37 33.33 -41.81 28.94
N SER A 38 32.58 -41.01 29.69
CA SER A 38 32.22 -41.38 31.05
C SER A 38 30.85 -40.85 31.45
N SER A 39 30.03 -41.75 31.93
CA SER A 39 28.80 -41.45 32.66
C SER A 39 29.12 -40.86 34.03
N ASN A 40 28.34 -39.88 34.51
CA ASN A 40 27.94 -39.85 35.90
C ASN A 40 26.69 -38.99 36.15
N SER A 41 25.93 -39.45 37.14
CA SER A 41 24.64 -38.98 37.68
C SER A 41 24.50 -37.48 37.93
N ASP A 42 23.33 -36.95 37.57
CA ASP A 42 22.83 -35.64 38.01
C ASP A 42 22.65 -35.53 39.53
N SER A 43 22.97 -34.36 40.08
CA SER A 43 22.37 -33.85 41.31
C SER A 43 22.44 -32.30 41.33
N PRO A 44 21.36 -31.59 41.72
CA PRO A 44 21.30 -30.14 41.63
C PRO A 44 22.04 -29.43 42.78
N PRO A 45 22.49 -28.17 42.58
CA PRO A 45 23.29 -27.43 43.57
C PRO A 45 22.50 -26.91 44.78
N ALA A 46 23.20 -26.72 45.89
CA ALA A 46 22.68 -26.67 47.26
C ALA A 46 22.01 -25.35 47.71
N ALA A 47 21.38 -24.60 46.81
CA ALA A 47 20.54 -23.44 47.16
C ALA A 47 19.04 -23.79 47.29
N LEU A 48 18.63 -24.98 46.84
CA LEU A 48 17.24 -25.42 46.71
C LEU A 48 16.74 -26.38 47.81
N SER A 49 17.57 -26.71 48.81
CA SER A 49 17.26 -27.74 49.82
C SER A 49 16.54 -27.24 51.09
N ALA A 50 16.03 -26.00 51.09
CA ALA A 50 15.40 -25.37 52.26
C ALA A 50 13.86 -25.26 52.18
N LEU A 51 13.25 -25.61 51.04
CA LEU A 51 11.79 -25.50 50.81
C LEU A 51 11.13 -26.84 50.43
N GLN A 52 11.84 -27.96 50.57
CA GLN A 52 11.37 -29.29 50.17
C GLN A 52 10.98 -30.15 51.40
N ASN A 53 10.04 -29.70 52.23
CA ASN A 53 9.37 -30.52 53.26
C ASN A 53 8.13 -29.82 53.87
N GLU A 54 7.10 -29.58 53.06
CA GLU A 54 5.67 -29.54 53.42
C GLU A 54 4.85 -29.03 52.22
N HIS A 55 3.67 -29.62 51.94
CA HIS A 55 2.56 -29.17 51.06
C HIS A 55 2.18 -30.06 49.85
N ASP A 56 1.65 -31.27 50.11
CA ASP A 56 0.94 -32.09 49.11
C ASP A 56 -0.50 -31.62 48.79
N GLN A 57 -0.94 -30.42 49.24
CA GLN A 57 -2.29 -29.89 48.94
C GLN A 57 -2.38 -28.39 48.58
N HIS A 58 -1.27 -27.63 48.58
CA HIS A 58 -1.26 -26.18 48.22
C HIS A 58 -0.48 -25.84 46.94
N GLY A 59 0.06 -26.83 46.22
CA GLY A 59 0.99 -26.59 45.11
C GLY A 59 0.44 -25.71 43.96
N THR A 60 -0.83 -25.85 43.59
CA THR A 60 -1.40 -25.13 42.43
C THR A 60 -1.44 -23.61 42.59
N GLU A 61 -1.65 -23.09 43.81
CA GLU A 61 -1.62 -21.64 44.07
C GLU A 61 -0.19 -21.10 44.04
N TYR A 62 0.77 -21.87 44.56
CA TYR A 62 2.20 -21.51 44.56
C TYR A 62 2.76 -21.39 43.12
N TYR A 63 2.49 -22.38 42.26
CA TYR A 63 2.98 -22.35 40.87
C TYR A 63 2.25 -21.33 39.97
N GLN A 64 1.07 -20.84 40.37
CA GLN A 64 0.44 -19.65 39.79
C GLN A 64 1.14 -18.36 40.23
N GLY A 65 1.55 -18.27 41.50
CA GLY A 65 2.35 -17.17 42.03
C GLY A 65 3.66 -16.93 41.26
N LEU A 66 4.36 -18.00 40.86
CA LEU A 66 5.60 -17.90 40.07
C LEU A 66 5.43 -17.17 38.73
N VAL A 67 4.25 -17.22 38.11
CA VAL A 67 3.99 -16.48 36.85
C VAL A 67 3.88 -14.99 37.13
N GLY A 68 3.24 -14.59 38.23
CA GLY A 68 3.21 -13.19 38.67
C GLY A 68 4.60 -12.65 39.04
N GLU A 69 5.42 -13.47 39.69
CA GLU A 69 6.82 -13.14 39.98
C GLU A 69 7.64 -12.99 38.69
N ALA A 70 7.52 -13.93 37.74
CA ALA A 70 8.17 -13.82 36.44
C ALA A 70 7.75 -12.57 35.66
N LEU A 71 6.45 -12.22 35.64
CA LEU A 71 5.96 -11.00 35.01
C LEU A 71 6.56 -9.74 35.65
N SER A 72 6.80 -9.74 36.97
CA SER A 72 7.44 -8.61 37.65
C SER A 72 8.89 -8.34 37.19
N PHE A 73 9.60 -9.39 36.73
CA PHE A 73 10.92 -9.25 36.10
C PHE A 73 10.84 -8.82 34.62
N LEU A 74 9.74 -9.12 33.92
CA LEU A 74 9.56 -8.83 32.48
C LEU A 74 8.94 -7.45 32.20
N GLU A 75 7.96 -7.00 32.98
CA GLU A 75 7.30 -5.69 32.84
C GLU A 75 8.27 -4.48 32.74
N PRO A 76 9.39 -4.42 33.49
CA PRO A 76 10.36 -3.32 33.37
C PRO A 76 11.05 -3.27 32.01
N LEU A 77 11.23 -4.43 31.35
CA LEU A 77 11.87 -4.55 30.03
C LEU A 77 10.96 -4.05 28.91
N GLU A 78 9.64 -4.29 29.03
CA GLU A 78 8.60 -3.75 28.12
C GLU A 78 8.58 -2.21 28.07
N LYS A 79 8.77 -1.58 29.24
CA LYS A 79 8.87 -0.13 29.42
C LYS A 79 10.26 0.42 29.05
N GLY A 80 11.18 -0.46 28.61
CA GLY A 80 12.52 -0.15 28.12
C GLY A 80 12.56 -0.06 26.60
N SER A 81 11.98 -1.02 25.88
CA SER A 81 11.90 -1.04 24.41
C SER A 81 11.11 0.16 23.87
N SER A 82 9.96 0.47 24.48
CA SER A 82 9.11 1.62 24.10
C SER A 82 9.76 3.00 24.30
N ARG A 83 10.87 3.12 25.04
CA ARG A 83 11.62 4.39 25.13
C ARG A 83 12.52 4.67 23.93
N TYR A 84 12.84 3.67 23.11
CA TYR A 84 13.59 3.88 21.88
C TYR A 84 12.72 4.45 20.74
N SER A 85 11.40 4.22 20.74
CA SER A 85 10.50 4.83 19.75
C SER A 85 10.25 6.33 20.02
N SER A 86 10.33 6.79 21.28
CA SER A 86 10.11 8.20 21.63
C SER A 86 11.23 9.18 21.23
N LEU A 87 12.34 8.70 20.65
CA LEU A 87 13.45 9.56 20.19
C LEU A 87 13.21 10.21 18.83
N LYS A 88 12.14 9.84 18.09
CA LYS A 88 11.68 10.55 16.89
C LYS A 88 10.87 11.81 17.24
N SER A 89 11.47 12.76 17.97
CA SER A 89 10.97 14.13 18.11
C SER A 89 12.01 15.08 18.74
N SER A 90 13.00 15.52 17.96
CA SER A 90 13.74 16.73 18.32
C SER A 90 14.24 17.48 17.08
N ARG A 91 13.67 18.66 16.86
CA ARG A 91 14.00 19.63 15.80
C ARG A 91 15.51 19.92 15.71
N PHE A 92 16.24 19.28 14.79
CA PHE A 92 17.55 19.71 14.25
C PHE A 92 17.89 18.85 13.01
N PRO A 93 18.71 19.35 12.05
CA PRO A 93 18.94 18.65 10.77
C PRO A 93 19.78 17.39 11.01
N SER A 94 19.12 16.23 10.94
CA SER A 94 19.60 14.97 11.52
C SER A 94 20.43 14.09 10.59
N THR A 95 20.50 14.38 9.29
CA THR A 95 21.16 13.51 8.29
C THR A 95 22.63 13.20 8.62
N ALA A 96 23.40 14.17 9.11
CA ALA A 96 24.80 13.94 9.48
C ALA A 96 24.96 13.11 10.77
N LEU A 97 24.06 13.27 11.75
CA LEU A 97 24.08 12.50 13.00
C LEU A 97 23.48 11.11 12.84
N TYR A 98 22.55 10.91 11.91
CA TYR A 98 22.03 9.61 11.52
C TYR A 98 23.16 8.69 11.04
N TYR A 99 23.91 9.13 10.01
CA TYR A 99 25.06 8.37 9.52
C TYR A 99 26.19 8.22 10.56
N LEU A 100 26.40 9.22 11.44
CA LEU A 100 27.39 9.11 12.51
C LEU A 100 26.96 8.09 13.59
N GLY A 101 25.65 8.04 13.92
CA GLY A 101 25.07 7.09 14.86
C GLY A 101 25.09 5.65 14.32
N GLU A 102 24.81 5.46 13.03
CA GLU A 102 25.01 4.19 12.33
C GLU A 102 26.46 3.70 12.44
N LEU A 103 27.43 4.60 12.20
CA LEU A 103 28.86 4.29 12.22
C LEU A 103 29.37 3.99 13.64
N ILE A 104 28.87 4.70 14.66
CA ILE A 104 29.17 4.44 16.08
C ILE A 104 28.55 3.12 16.55
N SER A 105 27.33 2.79 16.12
CA SER A 105 26.68 1.50 16.41
C SER A 105 27.48 0.35 15.79
N GLN A 106 27.88 0.47 14.52
CA GLN A 106 28.72 -0.52 13.83
C GLN A 106 30.10 -0.72 14.48
N LEU A 107 30.67 0.30 15.13
CA LEU A 107 31.92 0.19 15.88
C LEU A 107 31.75 -0.50 17.26
N TYR A 108 30.58 -0.39 17.90
CA TYR A 108 30.33 -1.01 19.21
C TYR A 108 29.98 -2.50 19.12
N PHE A 109 29.28 -2.94 18.06
CA PHE A 109 28.85 -4.35 17.93
C PHE A 109 29.94 -5.33 17.46
N ASN A 110 31.11 -4.86 17.03
CA ASN A 110 32.21 -5.70 16.53
C ASN A 110 33.48 -5.69 17.41
N ALA A 111 33.41 -5.15 18.63
CA ALA A 111 34.51 -5.24 19.58
C ALA A 111 34.46 -6.59 20.33
N PRO A 112 35.51 -7.44 20.29
CA PRO A 112 35.59 -8.58 21.20
C PRO A 112 35.69 -8.06 22.63
N THR A 113 34.73 -8.42 23.48
CA THR A 113 34.70 -8.00 24.88
C THR A 113 35.92 -8.52 25.61
N THR A 114 36.75 -7.63 26.14
CA THR A 114 37.91 -8.02 26.96
C THR A 114 37.45 -8.48 28.32
N ASP A 115 37.81 -9.71 28.68
CA ASP A 115 37.59 -10.24 30.03
C ASP A 115 38.25 -9.33 31.08
N LYS A 116 37.42 -8.72 31.92
CA LYS A 116 37.82 -8.25 33.25
C LYS A 116 37.06 -9.08 34.26
N GLY A 117 37.76 -10.06 34.83
CA GLY A 117 37.18 -10.97 35.80
C GLY A 117 36.74 -10.25 37.07
N THR A 118 35.45 -10.39 37.40
CA THR A 118 34.96 -10.43 38.77
C THR A 118 34.08 -11.66 38.88
N SER A 119 34.43 -12.55 39.80
CA SER A 119 33.78 -13.84 40.03
C SER A 119 32.43 -13.67 40.69
N ASP A 120 31.36 -14.09 40.01
CA ASP A 120 30.12 -14.56 40.63
C ASP A 120 29.59 -15.75 39.80
N GLU A 121 29.35 -16.88 40.47
CA GLU A 121 29.00 -18.15 39.83
C GLU A 121 27.49 -18.27 39.59
N GLY A 122 27.00 -17.60 38.53
CA GLY A 122 25.68 -17.86 37.96
C GLY A 122 25.72 -19.01 36.95
N VAL A 123 24.84 -20.01 37.11
CA VAL A 123 24.75 -21.17 36.21
C VAL A 123 24.28 -20.73 34.81
N LYS A 124 25.15 -20.88 33.81
CA LYS A 124 24.90 -20.51 32.42
C LYS A 124 24.33 -21.70 31.63
N GLU A 125 23.01 -21.85 31.60
CA GLU A 125 22.37 -22.75 30.63
C GLU A 125 22.47 -22.19 29.19
N LYS A 126 22.82 -23.06 28.24
CA LYS A 126 22.94 -22.73 26.82
C LYS A 126 21.71 -23.22 26.06
N ASP A 127 20.83 -22.30 25.70
CA ASP A 127 19.88 -22.48 24.60
C ASP A 127 20.33 -21.71 23.36
N GLY A 128 20.15 -22.30 22.17
CA GLY A 128 20.09 -21.56 20.91
C GLY A 128 21.24 -20.61 20.54
N GLY A 129 22.45 -20.76 21.13
CA GLY A 129 23.63 -19.97 20.75
C GLY A 129 23.74 -18.55 21.34
N GLN A 130 22.81 -18.11 22.20
CA GLN A 130 22.92 -16.84 22.92
C GLN A 130 22.65 -17.02 24.42
N THR A 131 23.56 -16.54 25.28
CA THR A 131 23.35 -16.55 26.73
C THR A 131 22.38 -15.44 27.12
N LEU A 132 21.20 -15.80 27.61
CA LEU A 132 20.29 -14.86 28.26
C LEU A 132 21.00 -14.23 29.48
N THR A 133 20.81 -12.92 29.70
CA THR A 133 21.46 -12.18 30.79
C THR A 133 20.49 -11.29 31.55
N GLY A 134 20.69 -11.17 32.87
CA GLY A 134 19.93 -10.26 33.74
C GLY A 134 18.49 -10.71 33.98
N PRO A 135 17.55 -9.79 34.29
CA PRO A 135 16.19 -10.13 34.75
C PRO A 135 15.40 -11.05 33.80
N LEU A 136 15.75 -11.06 32.51
CA LEU A 136 15.15 -11.94 31.51
C LEU A 136 15.46 -13.42 31.77
N SER A 137 16.68 -13.79 32.20
CA SER A 137 17.00 -15.19 32.50
C SER A 137 16.19 -15.69 33.68
N ASP A 138 16.02 -14.84 34.69
CA ASP A 138 15.37 -15.20 35.96
C ASP A 138 13.86 -15.37 35.74
N GLY A 139 13.23 -14.41 35.03
CA GLY A 139 11.82 -14.53 34.61
C GLY A 139 11.57 -15.74 33.71
N VAL A 140 12.45 -16.03 32.75
CA VAL A 140 12.34 -17.23 31.89
C VAL A 140 12.55 -18.52 32.69
N ALA A 141 13.45 -18.55 33.68
CA ALA A 141 13.66 -19.71 34.53
C ALA A 141 12.40 -20.03 35.37
N LEU A 142 11.78 -19.02 35.98
CA LEU A 142 10.52 -19.15 36.72
C LEU A 142 9.37 -19.62 35.83
N LEU A 143 9.25 -19.09 34.61
CA LEU A 143 8.27 -19.57 33.62
C LEU A 143 8.54 -21.02 33.22
N ARG A 144 9.81 -21.41 33.00
CA ARG A 144 10.19 -22.80 32.66
C ARG A 144 9.89 -23.76 33.80
N GLU A 145 10.09 -23.35 35.05
CA GLU A 145 9.72 -24.14 36.22
C GLU A 145 8.19 -24.32 36.30
N SER A 146 7.42 -23.24 36.24
CA SER A 146 5.95 -23.30 36.26
C SER A 146 5.39 -24.12 35.09
N ALA A 147 6.02 -24.05 33.91
CA ALA A 147 5.66 -24.87 32.74
C ALA A 147 5.95 -26.38 32.90
N LYS A 148 6.92 -26.79 33.74
CA LYS A 148 7.14 -28.21 34.08
C LYS A 148 5.94 -28.79 34.84
N TYR A 149 5.26 -27.95 35.65
CA TYR A 149 4.03 -28.31 36.38
C TYR A 149 2.75 -28.12 35.54
N ASN A 150 2.87 -28.01 34.21
CA ASN A 150 1.76 -27.84 33.27
C ASN A 150 0.89 -26.59 33.50
N ASN A 151 1.44 -25.51 34.08
CA ASN A 151 0.74 -24.23 34.17
C ASN A 151 0.46 -23.68 32.75
N SER A 152 -0.82 -23.46 32.43
CA SER A 152 -1.27 -22.99 31.11
C SER A 152 -0.63 -21.68 30.70
N ASP A 153 -0.51 -20.76 31.64
CA ASP A 153 -0.19 -19.36 31.38
C ASP A 153 1.33 -19.22 31.21
N ALA A 154 2.11 -19.99 31.98
CA ALA A 154 3.55 -20.13 31.80
C ALA A 154 3.91 -20.72 30.42
N ILE A 155 3.21 -21.80 30.00
CA ILE A 155 3.42 -22.40 28.68
C ILE A 155 3.03 -21.41 27.56
N TYR A 156 1.93 -20.67 27.74
CA TYR A 156 1.48 -19.66 26.77
C TYR A 156 2.46 -18.50 26.62
N LEU A 157 2.94 -17.93 27.72
CA LEU A 157 3.90 -16.83 27.71
C LEU A 157 5.23 -17.25 27.08
N LEU A 158 5.76 -18.43 27.42
CA LEU A 158 6.96 -18.98 26.76
C LEU A 158 6.73 -19.18 25.25
N ALA A 159 5.56 -19.69 24.84
CA ALA A 159 5.21 -19.88 23.43
C ALA A 159 5.14 -18.54 22.67
N GLN A 160 4.57 -17.49 23.28
CA GLN A 160 4.52 -16.13 22.73
C GLN A 160 5.91 -15.48 22.64
N MET A 161 6.71 -15.56 23.71
CA MET A 161 8.08 -15.05 23.73
C MET A 161 8.94 -15.71 22.64
N SER A 162 8.84 -17.03 22.50
CA SER A 162 9.53 -17.78 21.43
C SER A 162 8.99 -17.47 20.03
N PHE A 163 7.74 -17.02 19.89
CA PHE A 163 7.15 -16.67 18.59
C PHE A 163 7.56 -15.27 18.13
N TYR A 164 7.29 -14.26 18.95
CA TYR A 164 7.45 -12.85 18.61
C TYR A 164 8.86 -12.32 18.89
N GLY A 165 9.60 -12.94 19.82
CA GLY A 165 10.88 -12.43 20.30
C GLY A 165 10.76 -11.30 21.32
N ASN A 166 9.62 -11.20 22.01
CA ASN A 166 9.35 -10.18 23.02
C ASN A 166 10.45 -10.17 24.10
N PHE A 167 10.71 -8.98 24.66
CA PHE A 167 11.78 -8.75 25.65
C PHE A 167 13.20 -9.09 25.15
N SER A 168 13.41 -9.14 23.83
CA SER A 168 14.65 -9.62 23.19
C SER A 168 14.92 -11.12 23.40
N TYR A 169 13.89 -11.92 23.67
CA TYR A 169 13.99 -13.38 23.68
C TYR A 169 14.28 -13.91 22.26
N PRO A 170 15.13 -14.95 22.09
CA PRO A 170 15.42 -15.48 20.76
C PRO A 170 14.18 -16.09 20.08
N LYS A 171 13.87 -15.64 18.86
CA LYS A 171 12.77 -16.18 18.04
C LYS A 171 13.05 -17.66 17.71
N ASN A 172 12.20 -18.57 18.17
CA ASN A 172 12.25 -20.01 17.91
C ASN A 172 10.83 -20.55 17.64
N LEU A 173 10.45 -20.53 16.36
CA LEU A 173 9.13 -20.97 15.90
C LEU A 173 8.88 -22.48 16.17
N THR A 174 9.93 -23.30 16.21
CA THR A 174 9.82 -24.74 16.51
C THR A 174 9.49 -25.00 17.97
N GLU A 175 10.18 -24.32 18.91
CA GLU A 175 9.81 -24.38 20.33
C GLU A 175 8.38 -23.84 20.53
N SER A 176 8.06 -22.70 19.92
CA SER A 176 6.74 -22.09 19.99
C SER A 176 5.62 -23.04 19.56
N PHE A 177 5.77 -23.71 18.41
CA PHE A 177 4.80 -24.71 17.93
C PHE A 177 4.63 -25.89 18.91
N GLN A 178 5.72 -26.39 19.50
CA GLN A 178 5.67 -27.46 20.49
C GLN A 178 4.93 -27.03 21.76
N ARG A 179 5.20 -25.82 22.27
CA ARG A 179 4.54 -25.25 23.45
C ARG A 179 3.06 -24.97 23.21
N TYR A 180 2.68 -24.40 22.07
CA TYR A 180 1.27 -24.24 21.73
C TYR A 180 0.57 -25.59 21.59
N SER A 181 1.22 -26.59 20.97
CA SER A 181 0.66 -27.96 20.85
C SER A 181 0.48 -28.64 22.21
N GLN A 182 1.43 -28.46 23.13
CA GLN A 182 1.32 -28.90 24.54
C GLN A 182 0.11 -28.23 25.22
N LEU A 183 -0.01 -26.91 25.11
CA LEU A 183 -1.11 -26.16 25.74
C LEU A 183 -2.49 -26.54 25.16
N ALA A 184 -2.57 -26.70 23.84
CA ALA A 184 -3.78 -27.09 23.15
C ALA A 184 -4.25 -28.51 23.54
N SER A 185 -3.33 -29.44 23.83
CA SER A 185 -3.67 -30.80 24.27
C SER A 185 -4.03 -30.88 25.76
N LEU A 186 -3.48 -30.00 26.59
CA LEU A 186 -3.75 -29.96 28.04
C LEU A 186 -5.09 -29.31 28.39
N SER A 187 -5.38 -28.12 27.84
CA SER A 187 -6.53 -27.29 28.26
C SER A 187 -7.51 -26.94 27.14
N GLY A 188 -7.19 -27.26 25.88
CA GLY A 188 -7.99 -26.83 24.73
C GLY A 188 -7.99 -25.32 24.50
N ASN A 189 -7.04 -24.58 25.07
CA ASN A 189 -6.96 -23.11 25.03
C ASN A 189 -7.15 -22.55 23.60
N SER A 190 -8.12 -21.65 23.44
CA SER A 190 -8.54 -21.14 22.13
C SER A 190 -7.49 -20.29 21.43
N SER A 191 -6.65 -19.55 22.18
CA SER A 191 -5.53 -18.79 21.63
C SER A 191 -4.40 -19.70 21.15
N ALA A 192 -4.11 -20.79 21.88
CA ALA A 192 -3.15 -21.80 21.42
C ALA A 192 -3.63 -22.50 20.14
N GLN A 193 -4.91 -22.87 20.08
CA GLN A 193 -5.53 -23.44 18.88
C GLN A 193 -5.52 -22.46 17.69
N HIS A 194 -5.69 -21.15 17.93
CA HIS A 194 -5.54 -20.12 16.90
C HIS A 194 -4.12 -20.10 16.31
N MET A 195 -3.10 -20.09 17.16
CA MET A 195 -1.70 -20.06 16.73
C MET A 195 -1.28 -21.32 15.96
N ILE A 196 -1.74 -22.50 16.39
CA ILE A 196 -1.53 -23.75 15.65
C ILE A 196 -2.23 -23.69 14.28
N GLY A 197 -3.47 -23.21 14.24
CA GLY A 197 -4.21 -23.01 12.98
C GLY A 197 -3.48 -22.09 12.00
N PHE A 198 -2.95 -20.98 12.50
CA PHE A 198 -2.12 -20.03 11.74
C PHE A 198 -0.83 -20.67 11.21
N MET A 199 -0.11 -21.45 12.03
CA MET A 199 1.12 -22.14 11.60
C MET A 199 0.84 -23.18 10.50
N TYR A 200 -0.24 -23.97 10.61
CA TYR A 200 -0.67 -24.88 9.54
C TYR A 200 -1.17 -24.13 8.29
N ALA A 201 -1.79 -22.96 8.44
CA ALA A 201 -2.32 -22.17 7.33
C ALA A 201 -1.22 -21.61 6.42
N THR A 202 -0.11 -21.22 7.03
CA THR A 202 0.96 -20.47 6.38
C THR A 202 2.22 -21.29 6.10
N GLY A 203 2.52 -22.31 6.92
CA GLY A 203 3.78 -23.04 6.88
C GLY A 203 4.98 -22.21 7.37
N VAL A 204 4.73 -21.21 8.22
CA VAL A 204 5.72 -20.21 8.65
C VAL A 204 6.99 -20.84 9.23
N GLY A 205 8.16 -20.32 8.81
CA GLY A 205 9.47 -20.81 9.23
C GLY A 205 9.81 -22.24 8.81
N GLY A 206 8.98 -22.91 8.00
CA GLY A 206 9.19 -24.31 7.61
C GLY A 206 9.00 -25.32 8.74
N VAL A 207 8.52 -24.89 9.92
CA VAL A 207 8.30 -25.75 11.11
C VAL A 207 7.28 -26.85 10.82
N VAL A 208 6.29 -26.53 10.01
CA VAL A 208 5.14 -27.37 9.69
C VAL A 208 4.80 -27.21 8.21
N PRO A 209 4.54 -28.28 7.44
CA PRO A 209 4.07 -28.14 6.05
C PRO A 209 2.67 -27.52 6.01
N ARG A 210 2.42 -26.67 5.01
CA ARG A 210 1.14 -25.99 4.83
C ARG A 210 0.00 -27.00 4.62
N ASP A 211 -0.95 -27.03 5.56
CA ASP A 211 -2.09 -27.95 5.57
C ASP A 211 -3.38 -27.14 5.82
N PRO A 212 -4.13 -26.78 4.76
CA PRO A 212 -5.31 -25.94 4.90
C PRO A 212 -6.46 -26.63 5.64
N ALA A 213 -6.49 -27.97 5.69
CA ALA A 213 -7.52 -28.74 6.38
C ALA A 213 -7.27 -28.78 7.89
N LYS A 214 -6.02 -29.02 8.32
CA LYS A 214 -5.64 -28.90 9.75
C LYS A 214 -5.77 -27.45 10.23
N ALA A 215 -5.38 -26.48 9.41
CA ALA A 215 -5.58 -25.07 9.72
C ALA A 215 -7.06 -24.76 10.03
N LEU A 216 -7.97 -25.20 9.16
CA LEU A 216 -9.41 -25.05 9.37
C LEU A 216 -9.87 -25.74 10.67
N LEU A 217 -9.44 -26.99 10.91
CA LEU A 217 -9.78 -27.73 12.13
C LEU A 217 -9.38 -26.98 13.41
N HIS A 218 -8.11 -26.56 13.52
CA HIS A 218 -7.61 -25.85 14.69
C HIS A 218 -8.29 -24.48 14.87
N HIS A 219 -8.55 -23.74 13.78
CA HIS A 219 -9.37 -22.54 13.87
C HIS A 219 -10.80 -22.85 14.34
N THR A 220 -11.45 -23.93 13.89
CA THR A 220 -12.81 -24.27 14.35
C THR A 220 -12.88 -24.55 15.86
N PHE A 221 -11.89 -25.22 16.44
CA PHE A 221 -11.80 -25.35 17.90
C PHE A 221 -11.58 -24.00 18.60
N ALA A 222 -10.69 -23.16 18.08
CA ALA A 222 -10.47 -21.81 18.61
C ALA A 222 -11.74 -20.93 18.56
N ALA A 223 -12.52 -21.02 17.48
CA ALA A 223 -13.78 -20.29 17.32
C ALA A 223 -14.93 -20.86 18.16
N GLN A 224 -14.96 -22.18 18.41
CA GLN A 224 -15.85 -22.77 19.42
C GLN A 224 -15.49 -22.29 20.83
N GLY A 225 -14.21 -22.08 21.11
CA GLY A 225 -13.72 -21.40 22.32
C GLY A 225 -13.83 -19.87 22.29
N GLY A 226 -14.57 -19.28 21.34
CA GLY A 226 -14.90 -17.85 21.29
C GLY A 226 -13.81 -16.90 20.77
N HIS A 227 -12.70 -17.42 20.23
CA HIS A 227 -11.57 -16.59 19.76
C HIS A 227 -11.91 -15.80 18.49
N SER A 228 -12.14 -14.49 18.63
CA SER A 228 -12.68 -13.62 17.58
C SER A 228 -11.85 -13.62 16.28
N LYS A 229 -10.50 -13.61 16.36
CA LYS A 229 -9.65 -13.67 15.16
C LYS A 229 -9.83 -14.99 14.40
N SER A 230 -10.07 -16.10 15.11
CA SER A 230 -10.34 -17.40 14.46
C SER A 230 -11.75 -17.49 13.89
N GLU A 231 -12.76 -16.94 14.57
CA GLU A 231 -14.11 -16.82 14.02
C GLU A 231 -14.08 -16.05 12.67
N MET A 232 -13.35 -14.93 12.61
CA MET A 232 -13.18 -14.13 11.40
C MET A 232 -12.42 -14.89 10.29
N THR A 233 -11.31 -15.56 10.62
CA THR A 233 -10.55 -16.42 9.68
C THR A 233 -11.42 -17.54 9.09
N ILE A 234 -12.25 -18.21 9.88
CA ILE A 234 -13.17 -19.24 9.39
C ILE A 234 -14.22 -18.66 8.46
N ALA A 235 -14.80 -17.51 8.82
CA ALA A 235 -15.81 -16.86 8.02
C ALA A 235 -15.28 -16.50 6.62
N PHE A 236 -14.07 -15.94 6.55
CA PHE A 236 -13.35 -15.67 5.31
C PHE A 236 -13.08 -16.95 4.50
N ARG A 237 -12.69 -18.05 5.17
CA ARG A 237 -12.42 -19.35 4.54
C ARG A 237 -13.67 -20.00 3.94
N TYR A 238 -14.81 -19.97 4.64
CA TYR A 238 -16.09 -20.46 4.09
C TYR A 238 -16.64 -19.56 2.97
N GLN A 239 -16.44 -18.23 3.05
CA GLN A 239 -16.84 -17.31 1.99
C GLN A 239 -16.09 -17.58 0.68
N ASN A 240 -14.80 -17.89 0.75
CA ASN A 240 -13.90 -18.06 -0.39
C ASN A 240 -13.64 -19.52 -0.81
N GLY A 241 -14.04 -20.50 0.00
CA GLY A 241 -13.77 -21.93 -0.25
C GLY A 241 -12.31 -22.34 0.00
N ILE A 242 -11.66 -21.78 1.02
CA ILE A 242 -10.24 -22.04 1.33
C ILE A 242 -10.14 -23.22 2.31
N GLY A 243 -9.78 -24.40 1.80
CA GLY A 243 -9.70 -25.64 2.57
C GLY A 243 -11.07 -26.28 2.88
N THR A 244 -12.13 -25.77 2.28
CA THR A 244 -13.52 -26.20 2.46
C THR A 244 -14.36 -25.83 1.24
N SER A 245 -15.55 -26.40 1.07
CA SER A 245 -16.51 -25.92 0.08
C SER A 245 -17.04 -24.53 0.46
N ARG A 246 -17.30 -23.69 -0.55
CA ARG A 246 -17.88 -22.35 -0.33
C ARG A 246 -19.27 -22.48 0.31
N ASN A 247 -19.46 -21.87 1.47
CA ASN A 247 -20.73 -21.86 2.20
C ASN A 247 -21.00 -20.45 2.76
N CYS A 248 -22.05 -19.79 2.28
CA CYS A 248 -22.37 -18.43 2.70
C CYS A 248 -23.11 -18.36 4.05
N ASP A 249 -23.94 -19.36 4.38
CA ASP A 249 -24.68 -19.37 5.64
C ASP A 249 -23.71 -19.51 6.83
N GLU A 250 -22.74 -20.43 6.75
CA GLU A 250 -21.71 -20.56 7.79
C GLU A 250 -20.79 -19.33 7.86
N ALA A 251 -20.42 -18.74 6.72
CA ALA A 251 -19.67 -17.48 6.75
C ALA A 251 -20.44 -16.37 7.49
N VAL A 252 -21.76 -16.28 7.30
CA VAL A 252 -22.63 -15.33 8.03
C VAL A 252 -22.71 -15.65 9.52
N THR A 253 -22.83 -16.92 9.94
CA THR A 253 -22.92 -17.26 11.37
C THR A 253 -21.67 -16.86 12.16
N TYR A 254 -20.48 -17.06 11.58
CA TYR A 254 -19.22 -16.65 12.20
C TYR A 254 -18.98 -15.14 12.10
N TYR A 255 -19.19 -14.51 10.94
CA TYR A 255 -19.04 -13.05 10.81
C TYR A 255 -20.02 -12.30 11.72
N LYS A 256 -21.26 -12.77 11.90
CA LYS A 256 -22.21 -12.16 12.84
C LYS A 256 -21.69 -12.17 14.27
N LYS A 257 -21.17 -13.29 14.78
CA LYS A 257 -20.59 -13.37 16.15
C LYS A 257 -19.48 -12.35 16.37
N VAL A 258 -18.62 -12.14 15.37
CA VAL A 258 -17.54 -11.15 15.42
C VAL A 258 -18.09 -9.73 15.31
N ALA A 259 -19.06 -9.49 14.43
CA ALA A 259 -19.72 -8.19 14.26
C ALA A 259 -20.49 -7.76 15.52
N ASP A 260 -21.16 -8.69 16.21
CA ASP A 260 -21.84 -8.45 17.49
C ASP A 260 -20.83 -7.98 18.55
N LYS A 261 -19.66 -8.64 18.65
CA LYS A 261 -18.54 -8.23 19.53
C LYS A 261 -17.98 -6.86 19.13
N ALA A 262 -17.79 -6.62 17.82
CA ALA A 262 -17.29 -5.36 17.28
C ALA A 262 -18.23 -4.17 17.55
N ILE A 263 -19.55 -4.37 17.40
CA ILE A 263 -20.57 -3.36 17.70
C ILE A 263 -20.74 -3.16 19.21
N ALA A 264 -20.63 -4.22 20.02
CA ALA A 264 -20.58 -4.08 21.48
C ALA A 264 -19.37 -3.24 21.93
N TRP A 265 -18.19 -3.47 21.34
CA TRP A 265 -16.99 -2.65 21.57
C TRP A 265 -17.15 -1.21 21.06
N TYR A 266 -17.74 -1.01 19.88
CA TYR A 266 -18.04 0.32 19.36
C TYR A 266 -18.97 1.11 20.28
N ARG A 267 -19.98 0.45 20.88
CA ARG A 267 -20.99 1.02 21.78
C ARG A 267 -20.59 1.03 23.26
N SER A 268 -19.46 0.43 23.65
CA SER A 268 -19.02 0.41 25.05
C SER A 268 -18.45 1.75 25.54
N ASP A 269 -18.35 2.72 24.63
CA ASP A 269 -17.79 4.05 24.86
C ASP A 269 -18.88 5.14 24.79
N GLU A 270 -18.44 6.38 24.96
CA GLU A 270 -19.25 7.60 25.04
C GLU A 270 -20.35 7.73 23.95
N PRO A 271 -21.43 8.51 24.20
CA PRO A 271 -22.52 8.70 23.25
C PRO A 271 -22.05 9.08 21.83
N GLY A 272 -22.42 8.23 20.86
CA GLY A 272 -21.96 8.33 19.46
C GLY A 272 -20.81 7.38 19.09
N GLY A 273 -20.38 6.51 20.01
CA GLY A 273 -19.50 5.36 19.75
C GLY A 273 -18.01 5.66 19.67
N LYS A 274 -17.19 4.61 19.66
CA LYS A 274 -15.72 4.72 19.58
C LYS A 274 -15.24 5.44 18.32
N THR A 275 -14.07 6.06 18.43
CA THR A 275 -13.33 6.69 17.33
C THR A 275 -11.86 6.32 17.45
N TRP A 276 -11.25 5.90 16.34
CA TRP A 276 -9.86 5.45 16.25
C TRP A 276 -9.23 5.91 14.94
N VAL A 277 -7.90 5.90 14.88
CA VAL A 277 -7.16 6.00 13.62
C VAL A 277 -7.15 4.60 12.99
N ALA A 278 -7.28 4.52 11.67
CA ALA A 278 -7.15 3.25 10.96
C ALA A 278 -5.67 3.02 10.62
N ASP A 279 -5.11 1.93 11.14
CA ASP A 279 -3.72 1.52 10.95
C ASP A 279 -3.56 0.57 9.75
N SER A 280 -4.67 0.06 9.23
CA SER A 280 -4.75 -0.80 8.05
C SER A 280 -4.45 -0.03 6.75
N TYR A 281 -3.22 0.40 6.50
CA TYR A 281 -2.79 0.98 5.22
C TYR A 281 -1.95 -0.01 4.39
N SER A 282 -1.85 0.24 3.08
CA SER A 282 -0.97 -0.52 2.20
C SER A 282 0.46 0.01 2.34
N LEU A 283 1.43 -0.90 2.51
CA LEU A 283 2.86 -0.56 2.59
C LEU A 283 3.40 -0.07 1.26
N ALA A 284 2.86 -0.57 0.15
CA ALA A 284 3.32 -0.19 -1.18
C ALA A 284 3.01 1.29 -1.46
N ASP A 285 1.95 1.84 -0.88
CA ASP A 285 1.52 3.23 -1.10
C ASP A 285 2.59 4.25 -0.67
N ASP A 286 3.45 3.90 0.31
CA ASP A 286 4.58 4.74 0.74
C ASP A 286 5.70 4.83 -0.31
N ASP A 287 5.79 3.87 -1.22
CA ASP A 287 6.71 3.86 -2.36
C ASP A 287 6.02 4.34 -3.67
N GLY A 288 4.81 4.93 -3.56
CA GLY A 288 3.99 5.30 -4.71
C GLY A 288 3.21 4.12 -5.32
N GLY A 289 3.02 3.03 -4.57
CA GLY A 289 2.33 1.83 -5.01
C GLY A 289 3.26 0.72 -5.48
N VAL A 290 2.65 -0.40 -5.88
CA VAL A 290 3.32 -1.69 -6.12
C VAL A 290 4.31 -1.69 -7.30
N TYR A 291 4.14 -0.75 -8.24
CA TYR A 291 5.00 -0.50 -9.39
C TYR A 291 5.76 0.84 -9.30
N GLY A 292 5.61 1.55 -8.19
CA GLY A 292 6.06 2.93 -8.01
C GLY A 292 5.05 3.98 -8.50
N GLU A 293 5.33 5.23 -8.13
CA GLU A 293 4.53 6.40 -8.46
C GLU A 293 4.30 6.53 -9.98
N GLY A 294 3.12 7.01 -10.37
CA GLY A 294 2.71 7.17 -11.77
C GLY A 294 2.47 5.88 -12.57
N ALA A 295 2.98 4.73 -12.12
CA ALA A 295 2.78 3.42 -12.76
C ALA A 295 1.69 2.56 -12.08
N SER A 296 1.59 2.66 -10.75
CA SER A 296 0.63 1.88 -9.95
C SER A 296 -0.78 2.45 -10.07
N ALA A 297 -1.81 1.58 -10.09
CA ALA A 297 -3.21 2.03 -10.08
C ALA A 297 -3.55 2.84 -8.81
N SER A 298 -2.86 2.60 -7.70
CA SER A 298 -2.98 3.39 -6.46
C SER A 298 -2.47 4.84 -6.55
N SER A 299 -1.68 5.19 -7.57
CA SER A 299 -0.95 6.48 -7.65
C SER A 299 -1.01 7.15 -9.03
N ALA A 300 -1.77 6.61 -9.98
CA ALA A 300 -1.79 7.06 -11.38
C ALA A 300 -3.15 7.64 -11.79
N GLY A 301 -3.17 8.47 -12.84
CA GLY A 301 -4.38 8.98 -13.47
C GLY A 301 -5.31 9.76 -12.52
N VAL A 302 -6.43 9.16 -12.15
CA VAL A 302 -7.42 9.73 -11.20
C VAL A 302 -6.94 9.63 -9.74
N ASN A 303 -6.10 8.64 -9.42
CA ASN A 303 -5.56 8.41 -8.08
C ASN A 303 -4.20 9.11 -7.86
N ALA A 304 -3.68 9.83 -8.86
CA ALA A 304 -2.44 10.60 -8.74
C ALA A 304 -2.56 11.72 -7.70
N GLN A 305 -1.50 11.92 -6.91
CA GLN A 305 -1.41 12.98 -5.91
C GLN A 305 -1.26 14.34 -6.61
N ARG A 306 -2.38 14.99 -6.97
CA ARG A 306 -2.37 16.32 -7.59
C ARG A 306 -2.25 17.39 -6.51
N GLY A 307 -1.02 17.88 -6.27
CA GLY A 307 -0.74 18.96 -5.33
C GLY A 307 -1.50 20.24 -5.68
N GLY A 308 -2.31 20.74 -4.74
CA GLY A 308 -3.03 22.01 -4.89
C GLY A 308 -2.04 23.19 -4.85
N GLY A 309 -2.19 24.12 -5.80
CA GLY A 309 -1.21 25.19 -6.09
C GLY A 309 -0.62 25.87 -4.86
N GLY A 310 0.61 25.48 -4.50
CA GLY A 310 1.36 26.03 -3.36
C GLY A 310 1.78 25.01 -2.30
N LEU A 311 1.20 23.79 -2.29
CA LEU A 311 1.75 22.66 -1.55
C LEU A 311 2.33 21.62 -2.51
N ASP A 312 3.50 21.11 -2.16
CA ASP A 312 4.11 19.97 -2.85
C ASP A 312 3.18 18.75 -2.74
N ALA A 313 3.00 18.03 -3.85
CA ALA A 313 2.20 16.80 -3.89
C ALA A 313 2.74 15.73 -2.92
N HIS A 314 4.04 15.81 -2.61
CA HIS A 314 4.77 14.89 -1.74
C HIS A 314 5.00 15.45 -0.33
N ALA A 315 4.33 16.53 0.07
CA ALA A 315 4.49 17.12 1.41
C ALA A 315 4.21 16.08 2.49
N ALA A 316 5.21 15.76 3.32
CA ALA A 316 5.03 14.83 4.41
C ALA A 316 3.99 15.39 5.40
N LEU A 317 3.34 14.53 6.19
CA LEU A 317 2.35 14.98 7.17
C LEU A 317 2.93 16.07 8.09
N ASP A 318 4.20 15.96 8.46
CA ASP A 318 4.93 16.96 9.25
C ASP A 318 5.04 18.32 8.54
N ASP A 319 5.29 18.36 7.22
CA ASP A 319 5.37 19.60 6.43
C ASP A 319 4.00 20.28 6.32
N VAL A 320 2.94 19.48 6.12
CA VAL A 320 1.55 19.98 6.11
C VAL A 320 1.16 20.53 7.48
N LEU A 321 1.55 19.87 8.56
CA LEU A 321 1.33 20.34 9.93
C LEU A 321 2.13 21.61 10.25
N GLU A 322 3.38 21.72 9.82
CA GLU A 322 4.20 22.94 9.98
C GLU A 322 3.61 24.11 9.20
N TYR A 323 3.17 23.89 7.95
CA TYR A 323 2.46 24.88 7.16
C TYR A 323 1.17 25.35 7.85
N LEU A 324 0.34 24.42 8.34
CA LEU A 324 -0.90 24.73 9.03
C LEU A 324 -0.67 25.47 10.37
N ASP A 325 0.36 25.13 11.14
CA ASP A 325 0.70 25.84 12.38
C ASP A 325 1.25 27.25 12.08
N LEU A 326 2.07 27.41 11.03
CA LEU A 326 2.53 28.71 10.55
C LEU A 326 1.36 29.62 10.11
N MET A 327 0.40 29.09 9.37
CA MET A 327 -0.77 29.84 8.91
C MET A 327 -1.75 30.14 10.06
N SER A 328 -1.93 29.19 10.97
CA SER A 328 -2.65 29.40 12.25
C SER A 328 -1.99 30.50 13.09
N GLY A 329 -0.66 30.56 13.13
CA GLY A 329 0.12 31.62 13.78
C GLY A 329 -0.05 33.01 13.16
N LYS A 330 -0.33 33.10 11.85
CA LYS A 330 -0.74 34.34 11.16
C LYS A 330 -2.20 34.74 11.44
N GLY A 331 -2.97 33.89 12.13
CA GLY A 331 -4.38 34.13 12.44
C GLY A 331 -5.36 33.69 11.35
N ASP A 332 -4.97 32.76 10.47
CA ASP A 332 -5.89 32.09 9.56
C ASP A 332 -6.73 31.04 10.29
N PHE A 333 -8.03 31.31 10.41
CA PHE A 333 -9.00 30.43 11.05
C PHE A 333 -9.24 29.13 10.27
N LYS A 334 -9.02 29.10 8.94
CA LYS A 334 -9.17 27.89 8.13
C LYS A 334 -8.06 26.89 8.49
N ALA A 335 -6.81 27.34 8.51
CA ALA A 335 -5.68 26.55 8.99
C ALA A 335 -5.85 26.11 10.47
N THR A 336 -6.19 27.03 11.39
CA THR A 336 -6.41 26.69 12.81
C THR A 336 -7.50 25.63 12.99
N PHE A 337 -8.61 25.72 12.25
CA PHE A 337 -9.70 24.74 12.33
C PHE A 337 -9.29 23.38 11.78
N SER A 338 -8.58 23.35 10.64
CA SER A 338 -8.06 22.13 10.04
C SER A 338 -7.07 21.41 10.96
N LEU A 339 -6.13 22.15 11.57
CA LEU A 339 -5.20 21.62 12.56
C LEU A 339 -5.93 21.05 13.79
N GLY A 340 -6.98 21.73 14.27
CA GLY A 340 -7.86 21.21 15.33
C GLY A 340 -8.54 19.89 14.95
N ARG A 341 -9.04 19.76 13.71
CA ARG A 341 -9.63 18.51 13.18
C ARG A 341 -8.61 17.38 13.06
N ILE A 342 -7.40 17.67 12.58
CA ILE A 342 -6.33 16.67 12.41
C ILE A 342 -5.94 16.10 13.79
N HIS A 343 -5.72 16.94 14.81
CA HIS A 343 -5.43 16.45 16.15
C HIS A 343 -6.61 15.72 16.82
N TYR A 344 -7.87 16.08 16.51
CA TYR A 344 -9.06 15.44 17.08
C TYR A 344 -9.30 14.02 16.52
N ASN A 345 -9.16 13.87 15.20
CA ASN A 345 -9.37 12.59 14.51
C ASN A 345 -8.13 11.68 14.55
N GLY A 346 -6.93 12.26 14.50
CA GLY A 346 -5.69 11.54 14.22
C GLY A 346 -5.55 11.19 12.73
N GLN A 347 -4.34 10.85 12.31
CA GLN A 347 -3.98 10.44 10.94
C GLN A 347 -2.81 9.43 10.99
N LYS A 348 -2.43 8.84 9.84
CA LYS A 348 -1.26 7.93 9.74
C LYS A 348 -0.02 8.61 10.34
N GLY A 349 0.56 8.01 11.38
CA GLY A 349 1.72 8.56 12.10
C GLY A 349 1.41 9.64 13.15
N LEU A 350 0.18 10.17 13.22
CA LEU A 350 -0.24 11.18 14.20
C LEU A 350 -1.39 10.67 15.08
N ASN A 351 -1.04 10.31 16.32
CA ASN A 351 -1.99 9.94 17.36
C ASN A 351 -2.89 11.12 17.77
N ARG A 352 -4.12 10.81 18.21
CA ARG A 352 -5.14 11.79 18.63
C ARG A 352 -4.69 12.60 19.86
N ASP A 353 -4.71 13.94 19.77
CA ASP A 353 -4.48 14.84 20.91
C ASP A 353 -5.68 15.77 21.15
N MET A 354 -6.51 15.38 22.13
CA MET A 354 -7.67 16.17 22.56
C MET A 354 -7.30 17.52 23.16
N LYS A 355 -6.13 17.65 23.79
CA LYS A 355 -5.70 18.91 24.44
C LYS A 355 -5.32 19.94 23.38
N ALA A 356 -4.57 19.53 22.36
CA ALA A 356 -4.25 20.34 21.19
C ALA A 356 -5.52 20.69 20.40
N ALA A 357 -6.33 19.69 20.04
CA ALA A 357 -7.59 19.89 19.30
C ALA A 357 -8.50 20.94 19.97
N ARG A 358 -8.76 20.79 21.28
CA ARG A 358 -9.56 21.73 22.07
C ARG A 358 -8.99 23.14 22.05
N LYS A 359 -7.66 23.31 22.15
CA LYS A 359 -6.98 24.62 22.09
C LYS A 359 -7.25 25.29 20.75
N TYR A 360 -7.11 24.58 19.64
CA TYR A 360 -7.34 25.12 18.30
C TYR A 360 -8.83 25.45 18.06
N PHE A 361 -9.77 24.58 18.46
CA PHE A 361 -11.20 24.90 18.36
C PHE A 361 -11.60 26.10 19.22
N GLN A 362 -11.04 26.24 20.43
CA GLN A 362 -11.26 27.42 21.27
C GLN A 362 -10.68 28.70 20.65
N ALA A 363 -9.55 28.62 19.93
CA ALA A 363 -8.98 29.75 19.23
C ALA A 363 -9.89 30.23 18.08
N VAL A 364 -10.41 29.31 17.24
CA VAL A 364 -11.37 29.64 16.16
C VAL A 364 -12.64 30.27 16.73
N VAL A 365 -13.23 29.65 17.76
CA VAL A 365 -14.43 30.15 18.44
C VAL A 365 -14.20 31.54 19.06
N GLY A 366 -13.02 31.79 19.61
CA GLY A 366 -12.64 33.07 20.21
C GLY A 366 -12.44 34.22 19.21
N GLN A 367 -12.22 33.93 17.92
CA GLN A 367 -12.20 34.95 16.87
C GLN A 367 -13.61 35.44 16.50
N PHE A 368 -14.65 34.63 16.69
CA PHE A 368 -16.03 34.96 16.32
C PHE A 368 -16.91 35.40 17.49
N TRP A 369 -16.81 34.74 18.65
CA TRP A 369 -17.56 35.11 19.86
C TRP A 369 -16.65 35.68 20.94
N LYS A 370 -16.98 36.89 21.41
CA LYS A 370 -16.36 37.46 22.61
C LYS A 370 -16.76 36.67 23.87
N ARG A 371 -16.00 36.83 24.96
CA ARG A 371 -16.30 36.22 26.27
C ARG A 371 -17.73 36.54 26.75
N ASP A 372 -18.23 37.73 26.44
CA ASP A 372 -19.56 38.21 26.82
C ASP A 372 -20.68 37.64 25.94
N GLY A 373 -20.34 36.79 24.96
CA GLY A 373 -21.29 36.14 24.05
C GLY A 373 -21.71 36.98 22.83
N THR A 374 -21.29 38.25 22.76
CA THR A 374 -21.47 39.10 21.58
C THR A 374 -20.65 38.59 20.38
N LYS A 375 -21.24 38.66 19.18
CA LYS A 375 -20.51 38.44 17.92
C LYS A 375 -19.47 39.54 17.73
N VAL A 376 -18.30 39.19 17.21
CA VAL A 376 -17.33 40.16 16.66
C VAL A 376 -17.90 40.68 15.33
N GLU A 377 -17.60 41.93 14.97
CA GLU A 377 -17.93 42.47 13.64
C GLU A 377 -16.99 41.83 12.61
N THR A 378 -17.53 41.01 11.71
CA THR A 378 -16.77 40.17 10.77
C THR A 378 -16.93 40.62 9.32
N THR A 379 -16.94 41.94 9.09
CA THR A 379 -17.12 42.55 7.76
C THR A 379 -16.10 42.02 6.73
N ASP A 380 -14.87 41.74 7.16
CA ASP A 380 -13.77 41.30 6.30
C ASP A 380 -13.64 39.76 6.18
N ARG A 381 -14.48 38.98 6.87
CA ARG A 381 -14.34 37.51 7.01
C ARG A 381 -15.70 36.80 7.03
N PRO A 382 -16.44 36.71 5.91
CA PRO A 382 -17.77 36.11 5.88
C PRO A 382 -17.81 34.63 6.29
N ASP A 383 -16.80 33.83 5.89
CA ASP A 383 -16.76 32.39 6.15
C ASP A 383 -16.66 32.01 7.63
N ILE A 384 -16.19 32.92 8.49
CA ILE A 384 -15.77 32.57 9.86
C ILE A 384 -16.92 32.04 10.72
N GLU A 385 -18.17 32.45 10.45
CA GLU A 385 -19.34 31.95 11.16
C GLU A 385 -19.52 30.44 10.97
N LYS A 386 -19.32 29.91 9.75
CA LYS A 386 -19.41 28.47 9.45
C LYS A 386 -18.32 27.69 10.20
N PHE A 387 -17.08 28.14 10.14
CA PHE A 387 -15.96 27.49 10.82
C PHE A 387 -16.06 27.56 12.35
N ALA A 388 -16.51 28.69 12.90
CA ALA A 388 -16.75 28.85 14.33
C ALA A 388 -17.91 27.98 14.83
N CYS A 389 -19.00 27.84 14.04
CA CYS A 389 -20.11 26.97 14.37
C CYS A 389 -19.71 25.48 14.33
N ASN A 390 -18.93 25.06 13.33
CA ASN A 390 -18.38 23.70 13.29
C ASN A 390 -17.42 23.44 14.48
N ALA A 391 -16.56 24.40 14.82
CA ALA A 391 -15.67 24.31 15.99
C ALA A 391 -16.47 24.26 17.32
N ALA A 392 -17.59 24.98 17.41
CA ALA A 392 -18.53 24.85 18.52
C ALA A 392 -19.15 23.43 18.57
N GLY A 393 -19.50 22.84 17.43
CA GLY A 393 -19.96 21.44 17.36
C GLY A 393 -18.95 20.42 17.88
N TYR A 394 -17.67 20.57 17.50
CA TYR A 394 -16.59 19.76 18.07
C TYR A 394 -16.43 19.98 19.58
N LEU A 395 -16.40 21.22 20.07
CA LEU A 395 -16.35 21.49 21.51
C LEU A 395 -17.56 20.92 22.27
N GLY A 396 -18.76 21.04 21.70
CA GLY A 396 -19.98 20.47 22.26
C GLY A 396 -19.89 18.95 22.37
N ARG A 397 -19.38 18.29 21.34
CA ARG A 397 -19.08 16.84 21.35
C ARG A 397 -18.08 16.47 22.42
N MET A 398 -16.95 17.17 22.52
CA MET A 398 -15.92 16.90 23.54
C MET A 398 -16.51 16.99 24.95
N TYR A 399 -17.31 18.03 25.25
CA TYR A 399 -17.98 18.17 26.55
C TYR A 399 -19.13 17.17 26.79
N MET A 400 -19.83 16.73 25.75
CA MET A 400 -20.87 15.70 25.86
C MET A 400 -20.27 14.33 26.18
N ARG A 401 -19.11 14.05 25.59
CA ARG A 401 -18.45 12.75 25.62
C ARG A 401 -17.52 12.58 26.82
N GLY A 402 -16.60 13.52 27.02
CA GLY A 402 -15.49 13.38 27.96
C GLY A 402 -14.10 13.45 27.30
N GLU A 403 -14.04 13.63 25.98
CA GLU A 403 -12.79 13.60 25.20
C GLU A 403 -11.84 14.76 25.58
N GLY A 404 -10.89 14.48 26.48
CA GLY A 404 -9.90 15.45 26.97
C GLY A 404 -10.46 16.55 27.88
N VAL A 405 -11.69 16.39 28.38
CA VAL A 405 -12.41 17.29 29.29
C VAL A 405 -13.31 16.49 30.21
N ASP A 406 -13.59 17.00 31.41
CA ASP A 406 -14.65 16.40 32.24
C ASP A 406 -16.02 16.55 31.56
N ILE A 407 -16.83 15.49 31.62
CA ILE A 407 -18.18 15.45 31.04
C ILE A 407 -19.02 16.60 31.59
N ASN A 408 -19.59 17.42 30.70
CA ASN A 408 -20.36 18.59 31.06
C ASN A 408 -21.47 18.87 30.04
N TYR A 409 -22.62 18.24 30.26
CA TYR A 409 -23.79 18.38 29.39
C TYR A 409 -24.33 19.81 29.29
N ASP A 410 -24.16 20.66 30.31
CA ASP A 410 -24.55 22.07 30.26
C ASP A 410 -23.69 22.87 29.24
N LYS A 411 -22.37 22.68 29.27
CA LYS A 411 -21.47 23.24 28.25
C LYS A 411 -21.74 22.64 26.87
N ALA A 412 -21.99 21.33 26.78
CA ALA A 412 -22.33 20.69 25.52
C ALA A 412 -23.58 21.31 24.88
N LEU A 413 -24.66 21.46 25.65
CA LEU A 413 -25.90 22.11 25.21
C LEU A 413 -25.66 23.54 24.70
N HIS A 414 -24.87 24.32 25.42
CA HIS A 414 -24.52 25.70 25.06
C HIS A 414 -23.75 25.76 23.72
N TRP A 415 -22.78 24.87 23.52
CA TRP A 415 -22.00 24.81 22.30
C TRP A 415 -22.80 24.28 21.10
N PHE A 416 -23.60 23.23 21.27
CA PHE A 416 -24.47 22.73 20.18
C PHE A 416 -25.51 23.77 19.75
N ARG A 417 -26.09 24.54 20.69
CA ARG A 417 -26.99 25.65 20.36
C ARG A 417 -26.29 26.73 19.53
N ARG A 418 -25.00 26.99 19.75
CA ARG A 418 -24.20 27.89 18.90
C ARG A 418 -23.88 27.29 17.53
N GLY A 419 -23.51 26.01 17.46
CA GLY A 419 -23.23 25.36 16.17
C GLY A 419 -24.45 25.33 15.23
N ILE A 420 -25.65 25.11 15.79
CA ILE A 420 -26.91 25.12 15.03
C ILE A 420 -27.21 26.50 14.41
N THR A 421 -26.76 27.63 15.00
CA THR A 421 -27.01 28.95 14.38
C THR A 421 -26.29 29.15 13.05
N GLY A 422 -25.16 28.45 12.82
CA GLY A 422 -24.47 28.38 11.54
C GLY A 422 -24.79 27.11 10.74
N GLY A 423 -25.81 26.35 11.11
CA GLY A 423 -26.27 25.17 10.39
C GLY A 423 -25.46 23.88 10.61
N ASP A 424 -24.53 23.81 11.56
CA ASP A 424 -23.66 22.63 11.73
C ASP A 424 -24.45 21.33 12.02
N ALA A 425 -24.41 20.39 11.07
CA ALA A 425 -25.02 19.08 11.18
C ALA A 425 -24.47 18.24 12.35
N GLY A 426 -23.18 18.42 12.71
CA GLY A 426 -22.58 17.77 13.87
C GLY A 426 -23.24 18.16 15.19
N SER A 427 -23.57 19.46 15.33
CA SER A 427 -24.30 20.03 16.46
C SER A 427 -25.78 19.66 16.47
N ALA A 428 -26.44 19.65 15.31
CA ALA A 428 -27.83 19.19 15.21
C ALA A 428 -27.95 17.72 15.65
N ASN A 429 -27.07 16.83 15.17
CA ASN A 429 -27.01 15.45 15.64
C ASN A 429 -26.66 15.33 17.13
N GLY A 430 -25.70 16.11 17.63
CA GLY A 430 -25.34 16.14 19.05
C GLY A 430 -26.51 16.53 19.96
N LEU A 431 -27.25 17.59 19.59
CA LEU A 431 -28.45 18.00 20.31
C LEU A 431 -29.60 16.99 20.17
N GLY A 432 -29.74 16.36 18.99
CA GLY A 432 -30.69 15.26 18.77
C GLY A 432 -30.45 14.08 19.72
N LEU A 433 -29.18 13.67 19.91
CA LEU A 433 -28.79 12.66 20.89
C LEU A 433 -29.13 13.10 22.33
N MET A 434 -28.92 14.38 22.68
CA MET A 434 -29.31 14.89 24.01
C MET A 434 -30.82 14.79 24.25
N TYR A 435 -31.67 15.12 23.27
CA TYR A 435 -33.12 14.95 23.37
C TYR A 435 -33.57 13.48 23.34
N LEU A 436 -32.89 12.62 22.57
CA LEU A 436 -33.21 11.19 22.49
C LEU A 436 -32.96 10.46 23.81
N HIS A 437 -31.82 10.75 24.46
CA HIS A 437 -31.41 10.11 25.71
C HIS A 437 -31.82 10.87 26.98
N GLY A 438 -32.31 12.11 26.87
CA GLY A 438 -32.68 12.95 28.03
C GLY A 438 -31.46 13.53 28.77
N LEU A 439 -30.36 13.79 28.06
CA LEU A 439 -29.13 14.33 28.65
C LEU A 439 -29.32 15.83 28.91
N LYS A 440 -29.56 16.20 30.19
CA LYS A 440 -29.85 17.56 30.68
C LYS A 440 -31.14 18.22 30.15
N VAL A 441 -31.65 17.80 29.00
CA VAL A 441 -32.97 18.16 28.46
C VAL A 441 -34.00 17.07 28.73
N SER A 442 -35.29 17.41 28.74
CA SER A 442 -36.37 16.42 28.78
C SER A 442 -36.33 15.52 27.56
N LYS A 443 -36.49 14.20 27.75
CA LYS A 443 -36.53 13.23 26.64
C LYS A 443 -37.67 13.57 25.67
N ASP A 444 -37.31 13.75 24.39
CA ASP A 444 -38.24 14.14 23.33
C ASP A 444 -37.80 13.53 21.99
N ALA A 445 -38.42 12.41 21.62
CA ALA A 445 -38.07 11.68 20.40
C ALA A 445 -38.49 12.41 19.11
N ALA A 446 -39.54 13.24 19.16
CA ALA A 446 -40.00 14.00 18.01
C ALA A 446 -38.99 15.11 17.66
N LYS A 447 -38.59 15.93 18.64
CA LYS A 447 -37.52 16.93 18.45
C LYS A 447 -36.19 16.30 18.08
N ALA A 448 -35.86 15.12 18.62
CA ALA A 448 -34.68 14.39 18.20
C ALA A 448 -34.74 14.00 16.72
N SER A 449 -35.88 13.48 16.24
CA SER A 449 -36.11 13.14 14.83
C SER A 449 -35.98 14.35 13.91
N ASP A 450 -36.55 15.51 14.28
CA ASP A 450 -36.43 16.74 13.48
C ASP A 450 -34.97 17.22 13.37
N LEU A 451 -34.22 17.17 14.47
CA LEU A 451 -32.81 17.53 14.51
C LEU A 451 -31.92 16.55 13.73
N PHE A 452 -32.20 15.24 13.81
CA PHE A 452 -31.49 14.25 12.99
C PHE A 452 -31.82 14.42 11.51
N LYS A 453 -33.07 14.77 11.15
CA LYS A 453 -33.46 15.07 9.76
C LYS A 453 -32.67 16.24 9.19
N ALA A 454 -32.62 17.37 9.91
CA ALA A 454 -31.84 18.54 9.49
C ALA A 454 -30.33 18.28 9.35
N ALA A 455 -29.79 17.29 10.07
CA ALA A 455 -28.40 16.85 9.92
C ALA A 455 -28.22 15.82 8.77
N ALA A 456 -29.18 14.91 8.58
CA ALA A 456 -29.15 13.90 7.53
C ALA A 456 -29.33 14.49 6.12
N GLU A 457 -30.05 15.60 5.99
CA GLU A 457 -30.17 16.42 4.78
C GLU A 457 -28.85 17.14 4.39
N GLN A 458 -27.85 17.15 5.28
CA GLN A 458 -26.47 17.60 5.03
C GLN A 458 -25.49 16.42 4.94
N ASP A 459 -25.99 15.25 4.55
CA ASP A 459 -25.24 14.00 4.42
C ASP A 459 -24.48 13.55 5.68
N TYR A 460 -24.94 13.95 6.86
CA TYR A 460 -24.30 13.59 8.12
C TYR A 460 -24.60 12.13 8.51
N ALA A 461 -23.73 11.20 8.11
CA ALA A 461 -23.91 9.76 8.26
C ALA A 461 -24.33 9.27 9.67
N PRO A 462 -23.81 9.78 10.80
CA PRO A 462 -24.32 9.39 12.12
C PRO A 462 -25.78 9.79 12.36
N ALA A 463 -26.25 10.91 11.79
CA ALA A 463 -27.66 11.31 11.88
C ALA A 463 -28.55 10.45 10.99
N GLN A 464 -28.09 10.11 9.78
CA GLN A 464 -28.77 9.15 8.90
C GLN A 464 -28.96 7.79 9.60
N VAL A 465 -27.92 7.28 10.29
CA VAL A 465 -28.05 6.06 11.14
C VAL A 465 -29.06 6.24 12.27
N ASN A 466 -29.07 7.40 12.95
CA ASN A 466 -30.01 7.64 14.04
C ASN A 466 -31.47 7.75 13.56
N LEU A 467 -31.73 8.33 12.38
CA LEU A 467 -33.04 8.26 11.72
C LEU A 467 -33.40 6.82 11.36
N GLY A 468 -32.48 6.08 10.74
CA GLY A 468 -32.70 4.68 10.36
C GLY A 468 -33.11 3.82 11.57
N LYS A 469 -32.44 4.02 12.72
CA LYS A 469 -32.83 3.40 14.00
C LYS A 469 -34.26 3.81 14.42
N LEU A 470 -34.58 5.11 14.43
CA LEU A 470 -35.91 5.60 14.79
C LEU A 470 -37.04 5.09 13.88
N HIS A 471 -36.76 4.85 12.59
CA HIS A 471 -37.71 4.22 11.67
C HIS A 471 -37.84 2.71 11.91
N LEU A 472 -36.72 1.98 12.13
CA LEU A 472 -36.78 0.57 12.52
C LEU A 472 -37.56 0.34 13.83
N ASP A 473 -37.36 1.21 14.84
CA ASP A 473 -38.04 1.13 16.13
C ASP A 473 -39.57 1.34 16.02
N GLN A 474 -40.05 1.99 14.95
CA GLN A 474 -41.49 2.15 14.65
C GLN A 474 -42.11 0.91 13.99
N GLY A 475 -41.29 0.04 13.37
CA GLY A 475 -41.67 -1.31 12.95
C GLY A 475 -42.70 -1.44 11.82
N ARG A 476 -43.01 -0.37 11.06
CA ARG A 476 -43.91 -0.46 9.91
C ARG A 476 -43.18 -0.93 8.65
N ALA A 477 -43.91 -1.54 7.72
CA ALA A 477 -43.35 -2.05 6.46
C ALA A 477 -42.66 -0.94 5.62
N ASP A 478 -43.28 0.24 5.54
CA ASP A 478 -42.74 1.39 4.81
C ASP A 478 -41.50 1.98 5.49
N ASP A 479 -41.52 2.04 6.83
CA ASP A 479 -40.41 2.54 7.66
C ASP A 479 -39.13 1.71 7.49
N ILE A 480 -39.24 0.39 7.22
CA ILE A 480 -38.08 -0.47 6.96
C ILE A 480 -37.34 -0.05 5.68
N GLN A 481 -38.05 0.32 4.61
CA GLN A 481 -37.41 0.74 3.36
C GLN A 481 -36.77 2.14 3.51
N ILE A 482 -37.42 3.03 4.27
CA ILE A 482 -36.88 4.34 4.64
C ILE A 482 -35.60 4.17 5.50
N ALA A 483 -35.64 3.30 6.50
CA ALA A 483 -34.47 3.01 7.34
C ALA A 483 -33.31 2.44 6.51
N ARG A 484 -33.60 1.48 5.63
CA ARG A 484 -32.62 0.90 4.72
C ARG A 484 -31.97 1.95 3.82
N SER A 485 -32.73 2.88 3.24
CA SER A 485 -32.16 3.94 2.39
C SER A 485 -31.24 4.87 3.19
N TYR A 486 -31.61 5.23 4.42
CA TYR A 486 -30.73 5.99 5.32
C TYR A 486 -29.46 5.23 5.69
N PHE A 487 -29.52 3.91 5.92
CA PHE A 487 -28.31 3.12 6.16
C PHE A 487 -27.46 2.97 4.89
N GLU A 488 -28.05 2.83 3.70
CA GLU A 488 -27.31 2.81 2.43
C GLU A 488 -26.58 4.14 2.18
N LEU A 489 -27.19 5.29 2.50
CA LEU A 489 -26.53 6.59 2.48
C LEU A 489 -25.37 6.66 3.48
N ALA A 490 -25.61 6.29 4.74
CA ALA A 490 -24.58 6.33 5.79
C ALA A 490 -23.42 5.35 5.55
N ALA A 491 -23.67 4.24 4.85
CA ALA A 491 -22.66 3.27 4.46
C ALA A 491 -21.70 3.84 3.39
N ARG A 492 -22.15 4.73 2.49
CA ARG A 492 -21.26 5.43 1.53
C ARG A 492 -20.18 6.23 2.24
N TYR A 493 -20.52 6.83 3.39
CA TYR A 493 -19.59 7.54 4.27
C TYR A 493 -18.88 6.63 5.29
N GLY A 494 -18.95 5.31 5.11
CA GLY A 494 -18.14 4.36 5.86
C GLY A 494 -18.60 4.07 7.30
N ASN A 495 -19.83 4.45 7.71
CA ASN A 495 -20.29 4.29 9.10
C ASN A 495 -20.47 2.82 9.49
N ILE A 496 -19.83 2.39 10.59
CA ILE A 496 -19.82 0.99 11.05
C ILE A 496 -21.20 0.46 11.46
N GLU A 497 -22.03 1.26 12.13
CA GLU A 497 -23.38 0.82 12.51
C GLU A 497 -24.30 0.67 11.29
N ALA A 498 -24.15 1.54 10.28
CA ALA A 498 -24.91 1.44 9.03
C ALA A 498 -24.71 0.07 8.35
N TYR A 499 -23.46 -0.37 8.22
CA TYR A 499 -23.15 -1.70 7.69
C TYR A 499 -23.75 -2.82 8.53
N TYR A 500 -23.72 -2.71 9.86
CA TYR A 500 -24.33 -3.71 10.74
C TYR A 500 -25.85 -3.82 10.54
N TYR A 501 -26.57 -2.70 10.49
CA TYR A 501 -28.02 -2.74 10.25
C TYR A 501 -28.38 -3.25 8.85
N LEU A 502 -27.60 -2.89 7.82
CA LEU A 502 -27.75 -3.47 6.48
C LEU A 502 -27.49 -4.98 6.46
N ALA A 503 -26.52 -5.46 7.25
CA ALA A 503 -26.23 -6.88 7.40
C ALA A 503 -27.38 -7.64 8.09
N GLU A 504 -27.95 -7.09 9.16
CA GLU A 504 -29.12 -7.65 9.85
C GLU A 504 -30.34 -7.72 8.90
N ILE A 505 -30.64 -6.63 8.19
CA ILE A 505 -31.75 -6.56 7.21
C ILE A 505 -31.56 -7.61 6.10
N ALA A 506 -30.36 -7.72 5.53
CA ALA A 506 -30.05 -8.68 4.47
C ALA A 506 -30.04 -10.15 4.96
N ASN A 507 -29.64 -10.39 6.22
CA ASN A 507 -29.56 -11.72 6.82
C ASN A 507 -30.94 -12.27 7.25
N PHE A 508 -31.81 -11.41 7.77
CA PHE A 508 -33.17 -11.80 8.14
C PHE A 508 -34.17 -11.69 6.98
N GLY A 509 -33.81 -11.03 5.87
CA GLY A 509 -34.71 -10.83 4.74
C GLY A 509 -35.82 -9.82 5.05
N ILE A 510 -35.48 -8.74 5.76
CA ILE A 510 -36.47 -7.73 6.17
C ILE A 510 -36.76 -6.80 4.99
N GLY A 511 -37.92 -6.96 4.36
CA GLY A 511 -38.36 -6.14 3.22
C GLY A 511 -37.77 -6.52 1.85
N ARG A 512 -36.98 -7.61 1.78
CA ARG A 512 -36.51 -8.28 0.55
C ARG A 512 -36.09 -9.72 0.90
N ASP A 513 -36.06 -10.63 -0.07
CA ASP A 513 -35.50 -11.98 0.11
C ASP A 513 -34.11 -11.97 0.78
N ARG A 514 -33.89 -12.93 1.68
CA ARG A 514 -32.63 -13.14 2.40
C ARG A 514 -31.45 -13.32 1.44
N SER A 515 -30.38 -12.56 1.64
CA SER A 515 -29.14 -12.67 0.85
C SER A 515 -27.93 -12.90 1.74
N CYS A 516 -27.53 -14.17 1.89
CA CYS A 516 -26.36 -14.56 2.67
C CYS A 516 -25.06 -13.92 2.16
N GLY A 517 -24.90 -13.76 0.84
CA GLY A 517 -23.69 -13.17 0.24
C GLY A 517 -23.54 -11.69 0.55
N LEU A 518 -24.64 -10.94 0.49
CA LEU A 518 -24.66 -9.52 0.83
C LEU A 518 -24.48 -9.31 2.34
N ALA A 519 -25.16 -10.11 3.16
CA ALA A 519 -25.00 -10.09 4.61
C ALA A 519 -23.55 -10.39 5.03
N ALA A 520 -22.92 -11.43 4.47
CA ALA A 520 -21.52 -11.76 4.74
C ALA A 520 -20.57 -10.60 4.40
N ALA A 521 -20.77 -9.93 3.25
CA ALA A 521 -19.97 -8.78 2.86
C ALA A 521 -20.12 -7.61 3.86
N TYR A 522 -21.35 -7.29 4.27
CA TYR A 522 -21.59 -6.20 5.23
C TYR A 522 -21.07 -6.51 6.64
N TYR A 523 -21.30 -7.72 7.19
CA TYR A 523 -20.70 -8.09 8.48
C TYR A 523 -19.17 -8.10 8.41
N LYS A 524 -18.58 -8.60 7.32
CA LYS A 524 -17.13 -8.54 7.10
C LYS A 524 -16.63 -7.10 7.19
N THR A 525 -17.26 -6.14 6.52
CA THR A 525 -16.90 -4.72 6.60
C THR A 525 -17.02 -4.16 8.03
N VAL A 526 -17.99 -4.62 8.83
CA VAL A 526 -18.09 -4.26 10.27
C VAL A 526 -16.90 -4.80 11.06
N CYS A 527 -16.54 -6.07 10.85
CA CYS A 527 -15.37 -6.69 11.49
C CYS A 527 -14.08 -5.98 11.10
N GLU A 528 -13.86 -5.74 9.80
CA GLU A 528 -12.66 -5.09 9.29
C GLU A 528 -12.49 -3.68 9.86
N LYS A 529 -13.59 -2.90 9.97
CA LYS A 529 -13.55 -1.55 10.55
C LYS A 529 -13.15 -1.54 12.03
N ALA A 530 -13.55 -2.53 12.83
CA ALA A 530 -13.18 -2.63 14.24
C ALA A 530 -11.72 -3.13 14.45
N GLU A 531 -10.78 -2.58 13.67
CA GLU A 531 -9.42 -3.07 13.59
C GLU A 531 -8.64 -3.09 14.92
N PRO A 532 -8.79 -2.12 15.86
CA PRO A 532 -8.05 -2.15 17.13
C PRO A 532 -8.47 -3.28 18.08
N LEU A 533 -9.58 -3.98 17.78
CA LEU A 533 -10.04 -5.15 18.55
C LEU A 533 -9.64 -6.48 17.90
N LEU A 534 -9.56 -6.52 16.57
CA LEU A 534 -9.52 -7.75 15.78
C LEU A 534 -8.21 -7.93 15.02
N SER A 535 -7.62 -6.85 14.53
CA SER A 535 -6.40 -6.89 13.73
C SER A 535 -5.12 -6.91 14.59
N SER A 536 -3.97 -6.86 13.93
CA SER A 536 -2.64 -6.64 14.50
C SER A 536 -1.84 -5.65 13.63
N PHE A 537 -2.56 -4.70 12.98
CA PHE A 537 -1.95 -3.73 12.07
C PHE A 537 -1.08 -2.71 12.81
N ALA A 538 -1.48 -2.25 13.99
CA ALA A 538 -0.71 -1.29 14.79
C ALA A 538 0.67 -1.87 15.15
N GLU A 539 0.70 -3.12 15.62
CA GLU A 539 1.92 -3.86 15.94
C GLU A 539 2.77 -4.14 14.69
N ALA A 540 2.15 -4.55 13.58
CA ALA A 540 2.84 -4.78 12.31
C ALA A 540 3.48 -3.50 11.74
N ASN A 541 2.79 -2.36 11.84
CA ASN A 541 3.27 -1.04 11.44
C ASN A 541 4.43 -0.58 12.30
N GLU A 542 4.34 -0.74 13.63
CA GLU A 542 5.44 -0.41 14.55
C GLU A 542 6.68 -1.28 14.27
N ALA A 543 6.50 -2.60 14.10
CA ALA A 543 7.59 -3.51 13.72
C ALA A 543 8.24 -3.11 12.39
N TYR A 544 7.44 -2.76 11.38
CA TYR A 544 7.93 -2.29 10.08
C TYR A 544 8.71 -0.96 10.20
N ALA A 545 8.17 0.01 10.95
CA ALA A 545 8.80 1.32 11.18
C ALA A 545 10.07 1.24 12.03
N ASN A 546 10.21 0.19 12.85
CA ASN A 546 11.43 -0.17 13.59
C ASN A 546 12.44 -0.97 12.74
N GLY A 547 12.04 -1.43 11.54
CA GLY A 547 12.89 -2.19 10.61
C GLY A 547 12.90 -3.71 10.84
N ASP A 548 12.14 -4.24 11.80
CA ASP A 548 11.96 -5.70 11.97
C ASP A 548 10.91 -6.21 10.97
N ARG A 549 11.37 -6.43 9.73
CA ARG A 549 10.56 -6.95 8.63
C ARG A 549 10.05 -8.37 8.88
N GLU A 550 10.68 -9.16 9.75
CA GLU A 550 10.22 -10.52 10.07
C GLU A 550 9.01 -10.46 10.99
N LEU A 551 9.10 -9.68 12.08
CA LEU A 551 7.99 -9.46 13.00
C LEU A 551 6.79 -8.84 12.28
N ALA A 552 7.04 -7.78 11.49
CA ALA A 552 6.01 -7.16 10.68
C ALA A 552 5.32 -8.18 9.75
N LEU A 553 6.09 -9.03 9.06
CA LEU A 553 5.54 -10.07 8.19
C LEU A 553 4.68 -11.08 8.96
N LEU A 554 5.07 -11.50 10.17
CA LEU A 554 4.24 -12.39 11.00
C LEU A 554 2.88 -11.77 11.31
N ASP A 555 2.84 -10.51 11.76
CA ASP A 555 1.59 -9.84 12.13
C ASP A 555 0.72 -9.49 10.92
N TYR A 556 1.31 -9.10 9.79
CA TYR A 556 0.57 -8.97 8.52
C TYR A 556 0.02 -10.31 8.03
N MET A 557 0.75 -11.43 8.20
CA MET A 557 0.22 -12.75 7.85
C MET A 557 -1.00 -13.11 8.71
N MET A 558 -1.06 -12.69 9.98
CA MET A 558 -2.24 -12.87 10.82
C MET A 558 -3.44 -12.04 10.38
N THR A 559 -3.26 -10.79 9.95
CA THR A 559 -4.38 -10.00 9.40
C THR A 559 -4.79 -10.52 8.02
N ALA A 560 -3.85 -10.97 7.20
CA ALA A 560 -4.09 -11.52 5.89
C ALA A 560 -4.90 -12.83 5.93
N GLU A 561 -4.66 -13.72 6.90
CA GLU A 561 -5.44 -14.94 7.15
C GLU A 561 -6.84 -14.67 7.74
N GLN A 562 -7.04 -13.54 8.44
CA GLN A 562 -8.37 -13.08 8.85
C GLN A 562 -9.22 -12.56 7.68
N GLY A 563 -8.59 -12.26 6.53
CA GLY A 563 -9.27 -11.87 5.31
C GLY A 563 -9.10 -10.41 4.90
N TYR A 564 -8.35 -9.61 5.67
CA TYR A 564 -8.06 -8.21 5.34
C TYR A 564 -7.28 -8.12 4.03
N GLU A 565 -7.83 -7.43 3.03
CA GLU A 565 -7.22 -7.23 1.71
C GLU A 565 -5.85 -6.54 1.81
N ARG A 566 -5.78 -5.38 2.47
CA ARG A 566 -4.51 -4.65 2.70
C ARG A 566 -3.45 -5.47 3.42
N GLY A 567 -3.86 -6.35 4.34
CA GLY A 567 -2.95 -7.30 4.99
C GLY A 567 -2.36 -8.29 3.98
N GLN A 568 -3.19 -8.82 3.07
CA GLN A 568 -2.73 -9.74 2.01
C GLN A 568 -1.79 -9.02 1.02
N ALA A 569 -2.10 -7.78 0.63
CA ALA A 569 -1.21 -6.97 -0.19
C ALA A 569 0.13 -6.70 0.51
N ASN A 570 0.14 -6.34 1.79
CA ASN A 570 1.36 -6.08 2.56
C ASN A 570 2.26 -7.32 2.71
N VAL A 571 1.67 -8.50 2.98
CA VAL A 571 2.41 -9.76 2.99
C VAL A 571 3.05 -10.05 1.64
N ALA A 572 2.27 -9.91 0.56
CA ALA A 572 2.75 -10.17 -0.78
C ALA A 572 3.87 -9.20 -1.18
N TYR A 573 3.75 -7.92 -0.82
CA TYR A 573 4.76 -6.89 -1.04
C TYR A 573 6.08 -7.16 -0.29
N LEU A 574 6.02 -7.56 0.99
CA LEU A 574 7.21 -7.88 1.79
C LEU A 574 7.98 -9.11 1.27
N LEU A 575 7.24 -10.11 0.78
CA LEU A 575 7.78 -11.33 0.17
C LEU A 575 8.25 -11.12 -1.28
N ASP A 576 7.78 -10.08 -1.98
CA ASP A 576 8.17 -9.85 -3.37
C ASP A 576 9.66 -9.52 -3.49
N GLN A 577 10.29 -10.12 -4.49
CA GLN A 577 11.71 -9.98 -4.78
C GLN A 577 11.98 -9.12 -6.02
N GLU A 578 10.93 -8.79 -6.78
CA GLU A 578 11.04 -8.18 -8.11
C GLU A 578 10.64 -6.70 -8.16
N ASN A 579 11.26 -5.90 -7.29
CA ASN A 579 11.07 -4.44 -7.24
C ASN A 579 11.87 -3.69 -8.32
N SER A 580 12.70 -4.37 -9.12
CA SER A 580 13.45 -3.75 -10.23
C SER A 580 13.80 -4.74 -11.35
N ILE A 581 13.59 -4.31 -12.60
CA ILE A 581 14.01 -5.00 -13.82
C ILE A 581 15.54 -5.02 -13.93
N LEU A 582 16.19 -3.92 -13.52
CA LEU A 582 17.64 -3.81 -13.46
C LEU A 582 18.12 -4.38 -12.12
N LYS A 583 18.45 -5.68 -12.13
CA LYS A 583 19.23 -6.35 -11.08
C LYS A 583 20.70 -5.87 -11.11
N LEU A 584 20.92 -4.55 -11.03
CA LEU A 584 22.23 -4.01 -10.68
C LEU A 584 22.54 -4.58 -9.30
N SER A 585 23.50 -5.50 -9.24
CA SER A 585 23.96 -6.02 -7.96
C SER A 585 24.74 -4.92 -7.23
N THR A 586 24.03 -4.05 -6.52
CA THR A 586 24.53 -3.33 -5.35
C THR A 586 24.80 -4.33 -4.23
N ARG A 587 25.70 -5.29 -4.53
CA ARG A 587 26.36 -6.17 -3.59
C ARG A 587 27.41 -5.36 -2.83
N SER A 588 26.94 -4.25 -2.25
CA SER A 588 27.62 -3.57 -1.17
C SER A 588 27.87 -4.62 -0.09
N PRO A 589 29.10 -4.75 0.42
CA PRO A 589 29.42 -5.73 1.48
C PRO A 589 28.74 -5.42 2.83
N ILE A 590 27.80 -4.46 2.84
CA ILE A 590 27.08 -3.92 3.99
C ILE A 590 25.58 -4.32 3.94
N SER A 591 25.06 -4.78 2.79
CA SER A 591 23.67 -5.23 2.70
C SER A 591 23.51 -6.58 3.40
N LYS A 592 22.70 -6.62 4.47
CA LYS A 592 22.36 -7.87 5.16
C LYS A 592 21.63 -8.80 4.17
N PRO A 593 21.95 -10.11 4.13
CA PRO A 593 21.15 -11.06 3.35
C PRO A 593 19.69 -11.02 3.84
N ARG A 594 18.73 -11.15 2.91
CA ARG A 594 17.33 -11.40 3.28
C ARG A 594 17.28 -12.70 4.08
N SER A 595 16.40 -12.75 5.08
CA SER A 595 16.22 -13.97 5.86
C SER A 595 15.32 -14.96 5.14
N THR A 596 15.47 -16.24 5.46
CA THR A 596 14.76 -17.35 4.82
C THR A 596 13.23 -17.25 4.94
N LEU A 597 12.72 -16.54 5.96
CA LEU A 597 11.29 -16.30 6.16
C LEU A 597 10.72 -15.31 5.13
N LEU A 598 11.53 -14.36 4.65
CA LEU A 598 11.18 -13.39 3.61
C LEU A 598 11.32 -13.96 2.18
N GLU A 599 11.89 -15.15 2.00
CA GLU A 599 12.19 -15.76 0.69
C GLU A 599 11.19 -16.87 0.34
N ASN A 600 9.92 -16.51 0.13
CA ASN A 600 8.85 -17.45 -0.22
C ASN A 600 7.94 -16.94 -1.38
N PRO A 601 8.34 -17.16 -2.65
CA PRO A 601 7.58 -16.70 -3.81
C PRO A 601 6.23 -17.43 -3.99
N ASP A 602 6.13 -18.70 -3.62
CA ASP A 602 4.89 -19.49 -3.65
C ASP A 602 3.83 -18.87 -2.74
N LEU A 603 4.25 -18.39 -1.56
CA LEU A 603 3.38 -17.73 -0.60
C LEU A 603 3.01 -16.32 -1.06
N ALA A 604 3.96 -15.58 -1.65
CA ALA A 604 3.69 -14.28 -2.27
C ALA A 604 2.60 -14.37 -3.35
N LEU A 605 2.70 -15.34 -4.27
CA LEU A 605 1.68 -15.61 -5.29
C LEU A 605 0.31 -15.87 -4.67
N VAL A 606 0.23 -16.71 -3.63
CA VAL A 606 -1.04 -16.99 -2.94
C VAL A 606 -1.66 -15.73 -2.33
N TYR A 607 -0.86 -14.83 -1.76
CA TYR A 607 -1.39 -13.60 -1.18
C TYR A 607 -1.75 -12.55 -2.25
N TRP A 608 -0.97 -12.41 -3.33
CA TRP A 608 -1.37 -11.62 -4.50
C TRP A 608 -2.70 -12.13 -5.08
N THR A 609 -2.87 -13.45 -5.25
CA THR A 609 -4.15 -14.04 -5.72
C THR A 609 -5.32 -13.78 -4.77
N ARG A 610 -5.09 -13.78 -3.45
CA ARG A 610 -6.15 -13.48 -2.48
C ARG A 610 -6.55 -12.01 -2.53
N SER A 611 -5.57 -11.10 -2.55
CA SER A 611 -5.78 -9.65 -2.67
C SER A 611 -6.49 -9.28 -4.01
N ALA A 612 -6.03 -9.86 -5.11
CA ALA A 612 -6.65 -9.73 -6.44
C ALA A 612 -8.14 -10.14 -6.44
N LYS A 613 -8.49 -11.25 -5.76
CA LYS A 613 -9.90 -11.68 -5.59
C LYS A 613 -10.75 -10.75 -4.72
N GLN A 614 -10.14 -9.77 -4.04
CA GLN A 614 -10.82 -8.71 -3.31
C GLN A 614 -10.84 -7.38 -4.08
N ASN A 615 -10.59 -7.43 -5.39
CA ASN A 615 -10.58 -6.31 -6.34
C ASN A 615 -9.41 -5.32 -6.19
N ASN A 616 -8.30 -5.72 -5.56
CA ASN A 616 -7.06 -4.93 -5.63
C ASN A 616 -6.43 -5.08 -7.02
N ILE A 617 -6.40 -3.98 -7.79
CA ILE A 617 -5.99 -3.97 -9.20
C ILE A 617 -4.49 -4.22 -9.36
N ASP A 618 -3.64 -3.54 -8.59
CA ASP A 618 -2.19 -3.76 -8.65
C ASP A 618 -1.80 -5.20 -8.27
N SER A 619 -2.57 -5.82 -7.37
CA SER A 619 -2.44 -7.25 -7.04
C SER A 619 -2.83 -8.17 -8.20
N MET A 620 -3.80 -7.79 -9.03
CA MET A 620 -4.13 -8.54 -10.26
C MET A 620 -2.99 -8.44 -11.28
N VAL A 621 -2.40 -7.25 -11.47
CA VAL A 621 -1.27 -7.07 -12.40
C VAL A 621 -0.05 -7.86 -11.92
N LYS A 622 0.30 -7.81 -10.62
CA LYS A 622 1.38 -8.63 -10.05
C LYS A 622 1.12 -10.13 -10.15
N MET A 623 -0.12 -10.58 -9.95
CA MET A 623 -0.50 -11.97 -10.18
C MET A 623 -0.26 -12.38 -11.64
N GLY A 624 -0.57 -11.49 -12.60
CA GLY A 624 -0.22 -11.67 -14.02
C GLY A 624 1.28 -11.77 -14.26
N ASP A 625 2.07 -10.86 -13.68
CA ASP A 625 3.54 -10.86 -13.79
C ASP A 625 4.17 -12.15 -13.25
N TYR A 626 3.64 -12.69 -12.14
CA TYR A 626 4.12 -13.94 -11.56
C TYR A 626 3.85 -15.13 -12.47
N TYR A 627 2.66 -15.23 -13.08
CA TYR A 627 2.36 -16.28 -14.08
C TYR A 627 3.17 -16.11 -15.36
N LEU A 628 3.37 -14.87 -15.83
CA LEU A 628 4.20 -14.55 -17.01
C LEU A 628 5.66 -14.97 -16.84
N LYS A 629 6.21 -14.81 -15.63
CA LYS A 629 7.61 -15.12 -15.31
C LYS A 629 7.85 -16.53 -14.77
N GLY A 630 6.79 -17.24 -14.35
CA GLY A 630 6.90 -18.55 -13.69
C GLY A 630 7.45 -18.44 -12.26
N ILE A 631 7.00 -17.44 -11.49
CA ILE A 631 7.40 -17.22 -10.10
C ILE A 631 6.34 -17.85 -9.18
N GLY A 632 6.76 -18.78 -8.32
CA GLY A 632 5.85 -19.52 -7.41
C GLY A 632 4.86 -20.47 -8.10
N SER A 633 4.94 -20.61 -9.42
CA SER A 633 4.16 -21.52 -10.25
C SER A 633 4.84 -21.74 -11.59
N GLU A 634 4.44 -22.77 -12.34
CA GLU A 634 4.91 -22.94 -13.72
C GLU A 634 4.45 -21.76 -14.62
N PRO A 635 5.28 -21.31 -15.58
CA PRO A 635 4.96 -20.15 -16.40
C PRO A 635 3.72 -20.42 -17.27
N ASP A 636 2.69 -19.58 -17.10
CA ASP A 636 1.38 -19.76 -17.74
C ASP A 636 0.91 -18.43 -18.36
N MET A 637 1.10 -18.36 -19.67
CA MET A 637 0.81 -17.15 -20.46
C MET A 637 -0.70 -16.91 -20.63
N GLU A 638 -1.53 -17.95 -20.56
CA GLU A 638 -2.99 -17.83 -20.66
C GLU A 638 -3.57 -17.28 -19.35
N LYS A 639 -3.07 -17.76 -18.20
CA LYS A 639 -3.40 -17.17 -16.90
C LYS A 639 -2.91 -15.73 -16.80
N ALA A 640 -1.69 -15.43 -17.25
CA ALA A 640 -1.19 -14.05 -17.26
C ALA A 640 -2.10 -13.11 -18.08
N ALA A 641 -2.49 -13.52 -19.29
CA ALA A 641 -3.45 -12.79 -20.11
C ALA A 641 -4.78 -12.56 -19.38
N ALA A 642 -5.34 -13.60 -18.77
CA ALA A 642 -6.58 -13.51 -17.99
C ALA A 642 -6.48 -12.54 -16.80
N CYS A 643 -5.31 -12.42 -16.17
CA CYS A 643 -5.07 -11.47 -15.08
C CYS A 643 -5.05 -10.02 -15.59
N TYR A 644 -4.32 -9.73 -16.68
CA TYR A 644 -4.27 -8.38 -17.23
C TYR A 644 -5.60 -7.95 -17.86
N THR A 645 -6.35 -8.86 -18.51
CA THR A 645 -7.70 -8.54 -18.99
C THR A 645 -8.63 -8.19 -17.83
N ALA A 646 -8.65 -8.98 -16.76
CA ALA A 646 -9.46 -8.68 -15.58
C ALA A 646 -9.06 -7.35 -14.91
N ALA A 647 -7.76 -7.01 -14.88
CA ALA A 647 -7.29 -5.72 -14.39
C ALA A 647 -7.67 -4.56 -15.33
N SER A 648 -7.71 -4.78 -16.65
CA SER A 648 -8.08 -3.76 -17.65
C SER A 648 -9.56 -3.39 -17.63
N GLU A 649 -10.46 -4.30 -17.22
CA GLU A 649 -11.91 -4.04 -17.09
C GLU A 649 -12.25 -2.90 -16.11
N PHE A 650 -11.33 -2.55 -15.21
CA PHE A 650 -11.49 -1.42 -14.29
C PHE A 650 -11.10 -0.07 -14.90
N HIS A 651 -10.42 -0.05 -16.06
CA HIS A 651 -9.89 1.15 -16.74
C HIS A 651 -9.10 2.12 -15.84
N GLN A 652 -8.45 1.59 -14.79
CA GLN A 652 -7.66 2.36 -13.80
C GLN A 652 -6.15 2.03 -13.82
N SER A 653 -5.73 0.97 -14.51
CA SER A 653 -4.32 0.57 -14.58
C SER A 653 -3.79 0.65 -16.01
N ALA A 654 -3.08 1.74 -16.31
CA ALA A 654 -2.32 1.87 -17.55
C ALA A 654 -1.28 0.76 -17.71
N GLN A 655 -0.70 0.26 -16.60
CA GLN A 655 0.25 -0.86 -16.62
C GLN A 655 -0.41 -2.17 -17.10
N ALA A 656 -1.65 -2.45 -16.69
CA ALA A 656 -2.40 -3.62 -17.16
C ALA A 656 -2.67 -3.55 -18.67
N LEU A 657 -3.16 -2.40 -19.15
CA LEU A 657 -3.43 -2.14 -20.56
C LEU A 657 -2.16 -2.22 -21.41
N TYR A 658 -1.06 -1.63 -20.94
CA TYR A 658 0.25 -1.70 -21.59
C TYR A 658 0.78 -3.13 -21.67
N ASN A 659 0.68 -3.92 -20.59
CA ASN A 659 1.08 -5.33 -20.58
C ASN A 659 0.24 -6.15 -21.57
N LEU A 660 -1.07 -5.92 -21.63
CA LEU A 660 -1.98 -6.59 -22.57
C LEU A 660 -1.68 -6.23 -24.03
N GLY A 661 -1.40 -4.95 -24.31
CA GLY A 661 -0.92 -4.50 -25.62
C GLY A 661 0.40 -5.15 -26.03
N TRP A 662 1.33 -5.31 -25.10
CA TRP A 662 2.60 -6.03 -25.32
C TRP A 662 2.39 -7.52 -25.58
N MET A 663 1.43 -8.18 -24.93
CA MET A 663 1.09 -9.58 -25.19
C MET A 663 0.52 -9.77 -26.60
N HIS A 664 -0.38 -8.89 -27.05
CA HIS A 664 -0.89 -8.89 -28.42
C HIS A 664 0.16 -8.51 -29.48
N GLU A 665 1.12 -7.62 -29.16
CA GLU A 665 2.23 -7.31 -30.06
C GLU A 665 3.11 -8.54 -30.33
N ASN A 666 3.40 -9.34 -29.30
CA ASN A 666 4.38 -10.42 -29.38
C ASN A 666 3.75 -11.81 -29.57
N GLY A 667 2.42 -11.95 -29.43
CA GLY A 667 1.73 -13.24 -29.52
C GLY A 667 1.98 -14.16 -28.32
N VAL A 668 2.18 -13.57 -27.13
CA VAL A 668 2.48 -14.31 -25.89
C VAL A 668 1.16 -14.58 -25.17
N GLY A 669 0.74 -15.84 -25.06
CA GLY A 669 -0.53 -16.24 -24.44
C GLY A 669 -1.81 -15.84 -25.20
N LEU A 670 -1.69 -14.98 -26.21
CA LEU A 670 -2.77 -14.43 -27.01
C LEU A 670 -2.41 -14.47 -28.49
N ILE A 671 -3.42 -14.36 -29.35
CA ILE A 671 -3.23 -14.24 -30.80
C ILE A 671 -2.54 -12.90 -31.10
N GLN A 672 -1.49 -12.96 -31.92
CA GLN A 672 -0.72 -11.78 -32.32
C GLN A 672 -1.54 -10.88 -33.25
N ASP A 673 -1.81 -9.64 -32.82
CA ASP A 673 -2.57 -8.66 -33.58
C ASP A 673 -2.07 -7.23 -33.30
N PHE A 674 -1.53 -6.56 -34.32
CA PHE A 674 -0.98 -5.21 -34.15
C PHE A 674 -2.06 -4.12 -34.07
N HIS A 675 -3.28 -4.37 -34.57
CA HIS A 675 -4.37 -3.41 -34.44
C HIS A 675 -4.90 -3.40 -33.00
N LEU A 676 -5.10 -4.58 -32.42
CA LEU A 676 -5.53 -4.70 -31.02
C LEU A 676 -4.43 -4.26 -30.04
N ALA A 677 -3.16 -4.57 -30.33
CA ALA A 677 -2.02 -4.04 -29.57
C ALA A 677 -1.98 -2.51 -29.60
N LYS A 678 -2.18 -1.88 -30.77
CA LYS A 678 -2.27 -0.41 -30.89
C LYS A 678 -3.40 0.13 -30.01
N ARG A 679 -4.60 -0.45 -30.09
CA ARG A 679 -5.75 -0.01 -29.29
C ARG A 679 -5.44 -0.01 -27.79
N PHE A 680 -4.88 -1.10 -27.25
CA PHE A 680 -4.54 -1.14 -25.82
C PHE A 680 -3.42 -0.18 -25.42
N TYR A 681 -2.50 0.15 -26.32
CA TYR A 681 -1.53 1.23 -26.09
C TYR A 681 -2.18 2.61 -26.12
N ASP A 682 -3.08 2.90 -27.07
CA ASP A 682 -3.81 4.15 -27.10
C ASP A 682 -4.70 4.30 -25.84
N GLU A 683 -5.40 3.23 -25.43
CA GLU A 683 -6.24 3.19 -24.22
C GLU A 683 -5.41 3.35 -22.94
N ALA A 684 -4.20 2.76 -22.87
CA ALA A 684 -3.28 2.98 -21.75
C ALA A 684 -2.90 4.47 -21.59
N LEU A 685 -2.78 5.20 -22.71
CA LEU A 685 -2.52 6.64 -22.69
C LEU A 685 -3.75 7.42 -22.20
N GLU A 686 -4.94 7.09 -22.68
CA GLU A 686 -6.19 7.73 -22.23
C GLU A 686 -6.46 7.52 -20.72
N THR A 687 -6.01 6.39 -20.14
CA THR A 687 -6.12 6.16 -18.68
C THR A 687 -5.09 6.89 -17.85
N ASN A 688 -3.93 7.27 -18.41
CA ASN A 688 -2.85 7.90 -17.67
C ASN A 688 -1.90 8.72 -18.57
N ASP A 689 -1.97 10.05 -18.45
CA ASP A 689 -1.12 10.99 -19.17
C ASP A 689 0.39 10.75 -18.93
N GLU A 690 0.76 10.28 -17.74
CA GLU A 690 2.15 9.99 -17.36
C GLU A 690 2.74 8.81 -18.17
N ALA A 691 1.88 7.96 -18.75
CA ALA A 691 2.30 6.87 -19.64
C ALA A 691 2.69 7.34 -21.06
N TYR A 692 2.57 8.64 -21.38
CA TYR A 692 2.84 9.20 -22.71
C TYR A 692 4.18 8.75 -23.32
N PHE A 693 5.29 8.92 -22.59
CA PHE A 693 6.61 8.56 -23.12
C PHE A 693 6.80 7.05 -23.40
N PRO A 694 6.56 6.12 -22.45
CA PRO A 694 6.69 4.68 -22.73
C PRO A 694 5.68 4.17 -23.76
N VAL A 695 4.45 4.69 -23.79
CA VAL A 695 3.43 4.32 -24.77
C VAL A 695 3.81 4.80 -26.17
N THR A 696 4.19 6.06 -26.36
CA THR A 696 4.57 6.59 -27.68
C THR A 696 5.79 5.90 -28.27
N LEU A 697 6.80 5.57 -27.46
CA LEU A 697 7.95 4.76 -27.88
C LEU A 697 7.53 3.34 -28.32
N SER A 698 6.55 2.74 -27.63
CA SER A 698 6.01 1.41 -27.95
C SER A 698 5.14 1.44 -29.22
N LEU A 699 4.34 2.47 -29.41
CA LEU A 699 3.60 2.73 -30.65
C LEU A 699 4.55 2.96 -31.84
N LEU A 700 5.67 3.68 -31.65
CA LEU A 700 6.69 3.84 -32.69
C LEU A 700 7.32 2.49 -33.07
N LYS A 701 7.71 1.68 -32.08
CA LYS A 701 8.21 0.31 -32.27
C LYS A 701 7.19 -0.58 -33.00
N LEU A 702 5.92 -0.52 -32.61
CA LEU A 702 4.81 -1.25 -33.23
C LEU A 702 4.59 -0.81 -34.69
N ARG A 703 4.62 0.49 -34.98
CA ARG A 703 4.54 1.04 -36.35
C ARG A 703 5.70 0.57 -37.22
N LEU A 704 6.93 0.56 -36.70
CA LEU A 704 8.11 0.05 -37.40
C LEU A 704 7.99 -1.47 -37.69
N ARG A 705 7.55 -2.26 -36.71
CA ARG A 705 7.26 -3.70 -36.88
C ARG A 705 6.16 -3.95 -37.90
N SER A 706 5.08 -3.16 -37.88
CA SER A 706 3.99 -3.24 -38.85
C SER A 706 4.45 -2.87 -40.27
N ALA A 707 5.25 -1.81 -40.44
CA ALA A 707 5.81 -1.43 -41.73
C ALA A 707 6.74 -2.53 -42.30
N TRP A 708 7.56 -3.15 -41.46
CA TRP A 708 8.40 -4.28 -41.85
C TRP A 708 7.58 -5.52 -42.24
N ASN A 709 6.52 -5.82 -41.48
CA ASN A 709 5.58 -6.92 -41.79
C ASN A 709 4.86 -6.70 -43.14
N THR A 710 4.43 -5.48 -43.43
CA THR A 710 3.85 -5.11 -44.74
C THR A 710 4.88 -5.25 -45.87
N LEU A 711 6.10 -4.76 -45.69
CA LEU A 711 7.18 -4.89 -46.68
C LEU A 711 7.52 -6.36 -47.00
N THR A 712 7.61 -7.19 -45.95
CA THR A 712 7.97 -8.61 -46.05
C THR A 712 6.80 -9.55 -46.36
N HIS A 713 5.58 -9.02 -46.52
CA HIS A 713 4.35 -9.79 -46.74
C HIS A 713 4.14 -10.87 -45.65
N GLY A 714 4.40 -10.50 -44.40
CA GLY A 714 4.27 -11.37 -43.24
C GLY A 714 2.80 -11.73 -42.93
N ARG A 715 2.62 -12.80 -42.15
CA ARG A 715 1.30 -13.40 -41.87
C ARG A 715 0.49 -12.69 -40.76
N VAL A 716 1.04 -11.66 -40.13
CA VAL A 716 0.42 -10.94 -39.01
C VAL A 716 -0.50 -9.84 -39.53
N ASN A 717 -1.63 -9.61 -38.85
CA ASN A 717 -2.47 -8.44 -39.10
C ASN A 717 -1.67 -7.15 -38.84
N SER A 718 -1.32 -6.44 -39.90
CA SER A 718 -0.72 -5.11 -39.81
C SER A 718 -1.71 -4.08 -39.26
N ILE A 719 -1.20 -2.96 -38.75
CA ILE A 719 -2.02 -1.80 -38.39
C ILE A 719 -2.76 -1.33 -39.64
N ARG A 720 -4.05 -1.63 -39.72
CA ARG A 720 -4.95 -1.07 -40.72
C ARG A 720 -5.47 0.25 -40.17
N TYR A 721 -5.18 1.34 -40.86
CA TYR A 721 -6.00 2.53 -40.72
C TYR A 721 -7.31 2.24 -41.44
N GLU A 722 -8.45 2.50 -40.79
CA GLU A 722 -9.68 2.67 -41.56
C GLU A 722 -9.41 3.78 -42.59
N PRO A 723 -9.75 3.57 -43.87
CA PRO A 723 -9.60 4.61 -44.86
C PRO A 723 -10.62 5.71 -44.52
N ALA A 724 -10.18 6.72 -43.76
CA ALA A 724 -10.87 8.00 -43.69
C ALA A 724 -11.20 8.40 -45.14
N PRO A 725 -12.47 8.69 -45.46
CA PRO A 725 -12.91 8.83 -46.84
C PRO A 725 -12.06 9.91 -47.49
N SER A 726 -11.26 9.53 -48.49
CA SER A 726 -10.34 10.46 -49.13
C SER A 726 -11.18 11.51 -49.86
N LYS A 727 -11.33 12.68 -49.23
CA LYS A 727 -11.85 13.87 -49.88
C LYS A 727 -10.94 14.14 -51.07
N GLN A 728 -11.43 13.83 -52.27
CA GLN A 728 -10.71 14.06 -53.51
C GLN A 728 -10.71 15.57 -53.79
N TRP A 729 -9.83 16.30 -53.11
CA TRP A 729 -9.72 17.74 -53.26
C TRP A 729 -9.36 18.09 -54.70
N SER A 730 -10.14 18.95 -55.33
CA SER A 730 -9.67 19.67 -56.51
C SER A 730 -8.53 20.61 -56.12
N LEU A 731 -7.62 20.90 -57.05
CA LEU A 731 -6.45 21.76 -56.78
C LEU A 731 -6.88 23.17 -56.33
N SER A 732 -8.04 23.63 -56.78
CA SER A 732 -8.70 24.86 -56.33
C SER A 732 -9.26 24.79 -54.90
N GLU A 733 -9.89 23.67 -54.50
CA GLU A 733 -10.33 23.48 -53.10
C GLU A 733 -9.14 23.36 -52.17
N TRP A 734 -8.07 22.67 -52.58
CA TRP A 734 -6.85 22.57 -51.78
C TRP A 734 -6.19 23.95 -51.56
N ILE A 735 -6.09 24.79 -52.61
CA ILE A 735 -5.55 26.15 -52.48
C ILE A 735 -6.44 27.05 -51.61
N ASN A 736 -7.77 26.94 -51.73
CA ASN A 736 -8.68 27.72 -50.90
C ASN A 736 -8.63 27.29 -49.43
N ASN A 737 -8.74 25.99 -49.13
CA ASN A 737 -8.60 25.47 -47.76
C ASN A 737 -7.21 25.79 -47.19
N PHE A 738 -6.13 25.70 -47.96
CA PHE A 738 -4.78 26.07 -47.51
C PHE A 738 -4.66 27.57 -47.17
N MET A 739 -5.47 28.44 -47.80
CA MET A 739 -5.55 29.87 -47.45
C MET A 739 -6.61 30.18 -46.37
N GLU A 740 -7.47 29.23 -46.01
CA GLU A 740 -8.50 29.37 -44.97
C GLU A 740 -8.09 28.70 -43.62
N ASP A 741 -7.26 27.64 -43.64
CA ASP A 741 -6.76 26.94 -42.43
C ASP A 741 -5.91 27.86 -41.54
N ASP A 742 -5.09 28.74 -42.14
CA ASP A 742 -4.32 29.79 -41.43
C ASP A 742 -5.22 30.85 -40.74
N ARG A 743 -6.54 30.72 -40.81
CA ARG A 743 -7.53 31.59 -40.14
C ARG A 743 -8.51 30.89 -39.20
N LEU A 744 -8.46 29.56 -39.06
CA LEU A 744 -9.42 28.79 -38.25
C LEU A 744 -8.73 27.79 -37.30
N HIS A 745 -7.81 28.29 -36.47
CA HIS A 745 -7.35 27.61 -35.24
C HIS A 745 -7.63 28.41 -33.95
N TYR A 746 -8.50 29.41 -34.04
CA TYR A 746 -9.20 30.01 -32.92
C TYR A 746 -10.68 30.16 -33.31
N MET A 747 -11.58 29.88 -32.36
CA MET A 747 -13.05 29.95 -32.48
C MET A 747 -13.72 28.80 -33.27
N ASP A 748 -13.82 27.60 -32.68
CA ASP A 748 -15.07 26.82 -32.76
C ASP A 748 -15.21 25.84 -31.57
N TYR A 749 -15.98 26.26 -30.55
CA TYR A 749 -16.52 25.43 -29.46
C TYR A 749 -17.83 26.10 -28.99
N GLU A 750 -18.88 26.05 -29.82
CA GLU A 750 -20.26 26.04 -29.29
C GLU A 750 -20.46 24.62 -28.70
N GLU A 751 -20.63 24.42 -27.39
CA GLU A 751 -21.69 24.93 -26.50
C GLU A 751 -23.07 24.30 -26.77
N ASP A 752 -23.20 23.01 -26.48
CA ASP A 752 -24.45 22.40 -25.95
C ASP A 752 -24.16 20.97 -25.42
N ASP A 753 -24.03 20.81 -24.09
CA ASP A 753 -24.47 19.63 -23.27
C ASP A 753 -23.92 19.55 -21.81
N LEU A 754 -23.48 20.66 -21.18
CA LEU A 754 -23.08 20.64 -19.75
C LEU A 754 -23.78 21.68 -18.85
N LEU A 755 -25.11 21.75 -18.95
CA LEU A 755 -25.96 22.36 -17.92
C LEU A 755 -26.77 21.30 -17.16
N HIS A 756 -26.17 20.68 -16.13
CA HIS A 756 -26.76 20.53 -14.78
C HIS A 756 -25.94 19.62 -13.86
N ARG A 757 -25.04 20.22 -13.06
CA ARG A 757 -24.73 19.70 -11.72
C ARG A 757 -24.34 20.84 -10.78
N ASN A 758 -25.31 21.29 -9.99
CA ASN A 758 -25.08 22.28 -8.94
C ASN A 758 -24.35 21.62 -7.76
N ASP A 759 -23.16 22.10 -7.43
CA ASP A 759 -22.55 21.93 -6.11
C ASP A 759 -21.91 23.27 -5.69
N PRO A 760 -22.35 23.92 -4.59
CA PRO A 760 -21.93 25.27 -4.28
C PRO A 760 -20.67 25.28 -3.39
N THR A 761 -19.54 25.72 -3.95
CA THR A 761 -18.57 26.69 -3.38
C THR A 761 -17.17 26.49 -3.96
N HIS A 762 -16.76 27.35 -4.89
CA HIS A 762 -15.42 27.95 -5.00
C HIS A 762 -15.58 29.21 -5.86
N GLY A 763 -15.08 30.36 -5.39
CA GLY A 763 -15.24 31.64 -6.08
C GLY A 763 -13.88 32.23 -6.43
N ALA A 764 -13.75 32.65 -7.69
CA ALA A 764 -12.83 33.63 -8.27
C ALA A 764 -11.36 33.65 -7.78
N ASP A 765 -10.42 33.44 -8.71
CA ASP A 765 -9.85 34.58 -9.44
C ASP A 765 -9.39 34.16 -10.85
N ASP A 766 -9.26 35.13 -11.77
CA ASP A 766 -9.03 34.90 -13.20
C ASP A 766 -7.57 34.54 -13.54
N GLY A 767 -7.41 33.68 -14.56
CA GLY A 767 -6.11 33.26 -15.06
C GLY A 767 -5.50 34.25 -16.05
N MET A 768 -4.23 34.61 -15.82
CA MET A 768 -3.33 35.13 -16.86
C MET A 768 -1.89 34.76 -16.48
N TYR A 769 -1.27 33.83 -17.22
CA TYR A 769 0.13 33.89 -17.68
C TYR A 769 0.41 32.75 -18.67
N ASP A 770 1.25 33.06 -19.66
CA ASP A 770 1.56 32.26 -20.85
C ASP A 770 2.04 30.80 -20.58
N ASP A 771 1.39 29.84 -21.25
CA ASP A 771 2.02 28.57 -21.60
C ASP A 771 2.87 28.76 -22.87
N VAL A 772 4.16 29.01 -22.68
CA VAL A 772 5.18 28.91 -23.75
C VAL A 772 6.33 28.04 -23.26
N ILE A 773 6.25 26.73 -23.53
CA ILE A 773 7.37 25.78 -23.40
C ILE A 773 7.52 24.95 -24.68
N ASP A 774 8.27 25.54 -25.63
CA ASP A 774 9.20 24.90 -26.57
C ASP A 774 8.84 23.57 -27.27
N ASP A 775 8.15 23.67 -28.41
CA ASP A 775 8.29 22.70 -29.53
C ASP A 775 9.71 22.71 -30.15
N GLY A 776 10.47 23.81 -29.96
CA GLY A 776 11.71 24.09 -30.68
C GLY A 776 12.87 23.11 -30.44
N VAL A 777 12.87 22.36 -29.34
CA VAL A 777 13.96 21.43 -29.00
C VAL A 777 13.92 20.17 -29.87
N VAL A 778 12.75 19.59 -30.09
CA VAL A 778 12.61 18.33 -30.86
C VAL A 778 12.86 18.57 -32.34
N GLU A 779 12.31 19.65 -32.91
CA GLU A 779 12.61 20.04 -34.31
C GLU A 779 14.10 20.33 -34.51
N SER A 780 14.76 21.01 -33.57
CA SER A 780 16.19 21.28 -33.63
C SER A 780 17.03 19.99 -33.72
N PHE A 781 16.70 18.95 -32.95
CA PHE A 781 17.40 17.67 -33.04
C PHE A 781 17.15 16.94 -34.37
N ILE A 782 15.93 17.01 -34.91
CA ILE A 782 15.59 16.41 -36.22
C ILE A 782 16.37 17.12 -37.34
N ILE A 783 16.44 18.45 -37.33
CA ILE A 783 17.18 19.25 -38.30
C ILE A 783 18.68 18.95 -38.24
N ILE A 784 19.27 18.84 -37.04
CA ILE A 784 20.69 18.48 -36.85
C ILE A 784 20.97 17.07 -37.37
N ALA A 785 20.08 16.10 -37.11
CA ALA A 785 20.23 14.73 -37.60
C ALA A 785 20.16 14.64 -39.13
N LEU A 786 19.19 15.34 -39.76
CA LEU A 786 19.06 15.43 -41.21
C LEU A 786 20.27 16.12 -41.85
N ALA A 787 20.75 17.23 -41.27
CA ALA A 787 21.96 17.91 -41.73
C ALA A 787 23.20 17.02 -41.64
N GLY A 788 23.36 16.26 -40.54
CA GLY A 788 24.44 15.28 -40.38
C GLY A 788 24.40 14.17 -41.44
N ALA A 789 23.21 13.63 -41.74
CA ALA A 789 23.03 12.63 -42.79
C ALA A 789 23.35 13.19 -44.19
N LEU A 790 22.99 14.45 -44.47
CA LEU A 790 23.29 15.14 -45.72
C LEU A 790 24.80 15.39 -45.89
N VAL A 791 25.48 15.84 -44.84
CA VAL A 791 26.96 16.00 -44.83
C VAL A 791 27.65 14.66 -45.04
N TRP A 792 27.18 13.58 -44.40
CA TRP A 792 27.72 12.23 -44.61
C TRP A 792 27.53 11.73 -46.04
N LEU A 793 26.36 11.96 -46.65
CA LEU A 793 26.10 11.63 -48.06
C LEU A 793 26.99 12.43 -49.03
N ILE A 794 27.23 13.71 -48.76
CA ILE A 794 28.15 14.55 -49.54
C ILE A 794 29.59 14.03 -49.41
N TYR A 795 30.04 13.73 -48.19
CA TYR A 795 31.36 13.15 -47.92
C TYR A 795 31.54 11.81 -48.66
N TYR A 796 30.57 10.89 -48.55
CA TYR A 796 30.58 9.60 -49.24
C TYR A 796 30.63 9.75 -50.77
N ARG A 797 29.87 10.72 -51.33
CA ARG A 797 29.88 11.03 -52.76
C ARG A 797 31.23 11.61 -53.22
N GLN A 798 31.84 12.49 -52.42
CA GLN A 798 33.16 13.07 -52.69
C GLN A 798 34.26 11.99 -52.65
N GLN A 799 34.16 11.04 -51.72
CA GLN A 799 35.10 9.92 -51.58
C GLN A 799 35.02 8.95 -52.78
N ARG A 800 33.81 8.66 -53.30
CA ARG A 800 33.65 7.95 -54.58
C ARG A 800 34.25 8.72 -55.77
N GLN A 801 34.06 10.04 -55.84
CA GLN A 801 34.64 10.85 -56.93
C GLN A 801 36.18 10.87 -56.91
N LEU A 802 36.79 10.85 -55.73
CA LEU A 802 38.25 10.71 -55.58
C LEU A 802 38.75 9.34 -56.04
N ALA A 803 38.04 8.26 -55.71
CA ALA A 803 38.35 6.91 -56.19
C ALA A 803 38.27 6.81 -57.73
N HIS A 804 37.26 7.42 -58.36
CA HIS A 804 37.18 7.49 -59.82
C HIS A 804 38.34 8.27 -60.44
N ARG A 805 38.74 9.42 -59.88
CA ARG A 805 39.91 10.19 -60.37
C ARG A 805 41.23 9.42 -60.26
N GLN A 806 41.40 8.56 -59.26
CA GLN A 806 42.58 7.71 -59.14
C GLN A 806 42.61 6.61 -60.21
N ASN A 807 41.46 5.98 -60.52
CA ASN A 807 41.37 5.00 -61.62
C ASN A 807 41.56 5.65 -63.00
N ASP A 808 40.97 6.82 -63.25
CA ASP A 808 41.12 7.54 -64.53
C ASP A 808 42.56 8.09 -64.73
N GLY A 809 43.27 8.36 -63.63
CA GLY A 809 44.70 8.70 -63.66
C GLY A 809 45.57 7.50 -64.03
N ALA A 810 45.32 6.33 -63.44
CA ALA A 810 46.06 5.10 -63.74
C ALA A 810 45.81 4.56 -65.16
N ALA A 811 44.65 4.85 -65.76
CA ALA A 811 44.29 4.42 -67.10
C ALA A 811 44.97 5.23 -68.24
N ARG A 812 45.65 6.35 -67.94
CA ARG A 812 46.32 7.20 -68.94
C ARG A 812 47.80 6.91 -69.17
N ASP A 813 48.46 6.17 -68.28
CA ASP A 813 49.91 5.90 -68.33
C ASP A 813 50.31 4.54 -68.94
N GLN A 814 49.36 3.74 -69.45
CA GLN A 814 49.63 2.45 -70.12
C GLN A 814 49.16 2.42 -71.59
N GLY A 815 49.38 3.53 -72.30
CA GLY A 815 49.02 3.69 -73.72
C GLY A 815 50.19 3.60 -74.70
N ASN A 816 51.01 2.52 -74.69
CA ASN A 816 52.08 2.37 -75.68
C ASN A 816 52.30 0.92 -76.19
N GLN A 817 51.76 0.63 -77.38
CA GLN A 817 52.07 -0.50 -78.28
C GLN A 817 51.66 -1.93 -77.81
N PRO A 818 51.67 -2.96 -78.69
CA PRO A 818 50.47 -3.30 -79.47
C PRO A 818 49.99 -4.76 -79.28
N ARG A 819 48.70 -5.03 -79.54
CA ARG A 819 48.12 -6.39 -79.52
C ARG A 819 47.91 -6.97 -80.94
N PRO A 820 48.25 -8.25 -81.17
CA PRO A 820 47.73 -9.01 -82.30
C PRO A 820 46.39 -9.68 -81.99
N VAL A 821 45.46 -9.56 -82.94
CA VAL A 821 44.48 -10.55 -83.46
C VAL A 821 44.01 -11.71 -82.55
N GLY A 822 42.67 -11.81 -82.38
CA GLY A 822 41.98 -13.12 -82.32
C GLY A 822 40.76 -13.25 -81.39
N GLY A 823 39.57 -13.49 -81.95
CA GLY A 823 38.47 -14.23 -81.26
C GLY A 823 37.27 -13.43 -80.71
N GLN A 824 36.29 -13.12 -81.56
CA GLN A 824 34.86 -12.91 -81.22
C GLN A 824 34.14 -14.26 -80.97
N PRO A 825 32.82 -14.35 -80.72
CA PRO A 825 31.76 -13.33 -80.49
C PRO A 825 31.05 -13.53 -79.12
N ASP A 826 29.85 -13.02 -78.80
CA ASP A 826 29.23 -11.68 -78.81
C ASP A 826 27.96 -11.77 -77.88
N GLY A 827 27.26 -10.68 -77.52
CA GLY A 827 26.06 -10.79 -76.64
C GLY A 827 25.47 -9.52 -76.04
N GLY A 828 25.37 -8.41 -76.79
CA GLY A 828 24.71 -7.18 -76.32
C GLY A 828 23.23 -7.10 -76.70
N VAL A 829 22.40 -6.52 -75.82
CA VAL A 829 21.01 -6.14 -76.14
C VAL A 829 20.78 -4.68 -75.72
N PHE A 830 20.13 -3.91 -76.59
CA PHE A 830 19.82 -2.47 -76.55
C PHE A 830 20.92 -1.48 -77.04
N PRO A 831 20.63 -0.69 -78.09
CA PRO A 831 21.54 0.32 -78.65
C PRO A 831 21.55 1.65 -77.86
N ARG A 832 22.56 2.47 -78.11
CA ARG A 832 22.70 3.83 -77.54
C ARG A 832 22.00 4.88 -78.42
N ASN A 833 21.50 5.95 -77.79
CA ASN A 833 20.81 7.05 -78.46
C ASN A 833 21.63 7.67 -79.61
N GLY A 834 21.04 7.76 -80.81
CA GLY A 834 21.65 8.44 -81.96
C GLY A 834 20.93 8.19 -83.30
N ASP A 835 20.33 7.02 -83.51
CA ASP A 835 19.69 6.67 -84.78
C ASP A 835 18.19 7.07 -84.87
N PRO A 836 17.71 7.50 -86.05
CA PRO A 836 16.36 8.06 -86.24
C PRO A 836 15.21 7.01 -86.25
N ALA A 837 15.46 5.77 -85.81
CA ALA A 837 14.47 4.69 -85.76
C ALA A 837 13.58 4.70 -84.50
N PHE A 838 13.72 5.70 -83.62
CA PHE A 838 12.93 5.88 -82.39
C PHE A 838 11.41 6.02 -82.62
N ALA A 839 10.96 6.20 -83.86
CA ALA A 839 9.56 6.48 -84.22
C ALA A 839 8.68 5.26 -84.57
N GLN A 840 9.16 4.01 -84.42
CA GLN A 840 8.40 2.79 -84.82
C GLN A 840 8.19 1.72 -83.75
N TRP A 841 8.61 1.94 -82.49
CA TRP A 841 8.39 0.97 -81.39
C TRP A 841 7.36 1.47 -80.36
N ALA A 842 6.19 1.87 -80.85
CA ALA A 842 5.04 2.24 -80.05
C ALA A 842 3.80 1.40 -80.45
N ALA A 843 3.72 0.15 -79.99
CA ALA A 843 2.51 -0.68 -80.07
C ALA A 843 2.58 -1.91 -79.15
N GLY A 844 1.61 -2.05 -78.23
CA GLY A 844 1.31 -3.26 -77.45
C GLY A 844 2.24 -3.54 -76.24
N GLY A 845 1.78 -4.05 -75.10
CA GLY A 845 0.41 -4.33 -74.67
C GLY A 845 0.25 -5.71 -74.01
N VAL A 846 -0.41 -5.73 -72.85
CA VAL A 846 -1.08 -6.89 -72.19
C VAL A 846 -0.20 -7.94 -71.47
N GLY A 847 -0.45 -8.06 -70.16
CA GLY A 847 -0.65 -9.34 -69.44
C GLY A 847 0.57 -10.16 -69.01
N HIS A 848 0.89 -10.17 -67.71
CA HIS A 848 0.20 -11.04 -66.73
C HIS A 848 0.52 -10.66 -65.28
#